data_AF-A0A847LK35-F1
#
_entry.id   AF-A0A847LK35-F1
#
_cell.length_a   1.000
_cell.length_b   1.000
_cell.length_c   1.000
_cell.angle_alpha   90.00
_cell.angle_beta   90.00
_cell.angle_gamma   90.00
#
_symmetry.space_group_name_H-M   'P 1'
#
loop_
_entity.id
_entity.type
_entity.pdbx_description
1 polymer ?
#
loop_
_entity_poly.entity_id
_entity_poly.type
_entity_poly.pdbx_seq_one_letter_code
_entity_poly.pdbx_strand_id
1 'polypeptide(L)'
;MTPDPVVITGIGLVTPLGSGPREILARLRRGDTAARPPDRFDPAGFSCPLYAPVEGFDAEALLGDSKTLRLMNHDAVFAVAAARLALRDANLQVGRDYPPAAIALFGATGLAGIALPEVAPLIRYSAGEDGTFDPRIFGRIALNRVRPTLSFKILSNMPICFVSIFENLQGPNAVYNPWEGQGAAAVIAGLRALQEGRADCALVGGCDVKAHELAFVSLQQQGIFASWDKTGKGVIPGEGAAFLVLEREERALARGAHPYARLAGAALVTCPVVDQPPADRPAAAGAPGPTGLGAADPASAMTRPTATASPAPPPPADPLVALLRAATDRPPATAHTEGSHDVPISLLVSAADGDPVFGNREAAALQALGWAADGEATPAGAHGRATANGADRAGLPGLAATPRLAPKPLLGNLFAAAAPAHLALGALAAGEAGGRVLVSCLGFGSQQAAFSLEPMTSRSTPPGALPAVMRSAALAGRHRVVVTGLGIVGPVGNDVPTFWRNLTAGRSGTGPLTLFDASGLLVGIGAEVKDFDPDRVKGWFPAAARDRDRKVLLGLAAAREAMQAAGLATPAGPATPAARARLDRAALHVGVSLEVFFLEDVTPLARQGLEHGAMARLLLGGAPGRPPLQTPLDRLAELIGDAWGFAGPRSTNCSACAAGAMVVGEAFTALREGHGELALAGAADSMLNPLGLGGFSLLRALSVNRDRPEAACRPFDAGRDGTVLGEGAAFLVLETLDHARARGAKPLAEILGYGTSLDAYRVSDPDPGGRGAVLAMRAALADAGLDPAAIDVVNAHGTGTPKNDVTETLAIKEVFGDRARRIPVHAVKSMTGHMIAASGAVEALVSVLTLRDGLVPPTINLDTPDPDCDLDYVPGRARPCPARTVLSNSFAFGGQNASLIFGAIPEGDRP
;
A
#
# COMPACT_ATOMS: atom_id res chain seq x y z
N MET A 1 0.15 -29.17 14.94
CA MET A 1 -0.05 -29.66 13.56
C MET A 1 0.81 -28.82 12.64
N THR A 2 1.44 -29.41 11.64
CA THR A 2 2.09 -28.66 10.56
C THR A 2 1.01 -27.98 9.71
N PRO A 3 1.13 -26.67 9.40
CA PRO A 3 0.13 -25.99 8.56
C PRO A 3 0.09 -26.64 7.16
N ASP A 4 -1.12 -26.79 6.62
CA ASP A 4 -1.37 -27.28 5.26
C ASP A 4 -0.65 -26.35 4.25
N PRO A 5 0.22 -26.88 3.37
CA PRO A 5 0.91 -26.07 2.38
C PRO A 5 -0.05 -25.25 1.52
N VAL A 6 0.40 -24.09 1.05
CA VAL A 6 -0.37 -23.27 0.10
C VAL A 6 0.14 -23.51 -1.31
N VAL A 7 -0.80 -23.69 -2.24
CA VAL A 7 -0.54 -23.97 -3.65
C VAL A 7 -1.16 -22.91 -4.55
N ILE A 8 -0.56 -22.72 -5.72
CA ILE A 8 -1.12 -21.90 -6.80
C ILE A 8 -1.96 -22.82 -7.68
N THR A 9 -3.27 -22.59 -7.76
CA THR A 9 -4.21 -23.43 -8.54
C THR A 9 -4.72 -22.76 -9.80
N GLY A 10 -4.64 -21.43 -9.89
CA GLY A 10 -5.09 -20.67 -11.07
C GLY A 10 -4.19 -19.50 -11.37
N ILE A 11 -3.96 -19.27 -12.65
CA ILE A 11 -3.16 -18.17 -13.19
C ILE A 11 -4.00 -17.36 -14.17
N GLY A 12 -4.14 -16.06 -13.90
CA GLY A 12 -4.76 -15.11 -14.81
C GLY A 12 -3.78 -14.00 -15.18
N LEU A 13 -3.48 -13.89 -16.47
CA LEU A 13 -2.55 -12.89 -17.01
C LEU A 13 -3.24 -12.08 -18.11
N VAL A 14 -3.03 -10.76 -18.07
CA VAL A 14 -3.29 -9.83 -19.17
C VAL A 14 -2.02 -9.02 -19.34
N THR A 15 -1.21 -9.36 -20.34
CA THR A 15 0.13 -8.78 -20.52
C THR A 15 0.37 -8.33 -21.96
N PRO A 16 1.41 -7.52 -22.22
CA PRO A 16 1.77 -7.11 -23.57
C PRO A 16 2.13 -8.26 -24.52
N LEU A 17 2.49 -9.43 -24.01
CA LEU A 17 2.75 -10.64 -24.79
C LEU A 17 1.52 -11.58 -24.90
N GLY A 18 0.35 -11.15 -24.42
CA GLY A 18 -0.90 -11.89 -24.50
C GLY A 18 -1.49 -12.22 -23.13
N SER A 19 -2.51 -13.09 -23.14
CA SER A 19 -3.24 -13.52 -21.94
C SER A 19 -3.16 -15.01 -21.63
N GLY A 20 -2.54 -15.81 -22.52
CA GLY A 20 -2.33 -17.25 -22.31
C GLY A 20 -1.03 -17.51 -21.52
N PRO A 21 -1.06 -18.05 -20.29
CA PRO A 21 0.15 -18.15 -19.46
C PRO A 21 1.28 -18.97 -20.08
N ARG A 22 0.96 -20.11 -20.69
CA ARG A 22 1.94 -20.95 -21.41
C ARG A 22 2.45 -20.31 -22.69
N GLU A 23 1.58 -19.59 -23.41
CA GLU A 23 1.97 -18.85 -24.61
C GLU A 23 2.97 -17.74 -24.23
N ILE A 24 2.66 -16.95 -23.20
CA ILE A 24 3.53 -15.88 -22.70
C ILE A 24 4.89 -16.46 -22.30
N LEU A 25 4.93 -17.56 -21.55
CA LEU A 25 6.19 -18.22 -21.17
C LEU A 25 7.00 -18.66 -22.41
N ALA A 26 6.34 -19.22 -23.42
CA ALA A 26 7.00 -19.61 -24.67
C ALA A 26 7.54 -18.41 -25.44
N ARG A 27 6.79 -17.30 -25.51
CA ARG A 27 7.21 -16.03 -26.12
C ARG A 27 8.43 -15.45 -25.40
N LEU A 28 8.41 -15.42 -24.07
CA LEU A 28 9.54 -14.96 -23.26
C LEU A 28 10.82 -15.78 -23.50
N ARG A 29 10.70 -17.11 -23.62
CA ARG A 29 11.84 -17.98 -23.93
C ARG A 29 12.43 -17.77 -25.31
N ARG A 30 11.62 -17.34 -26.27
CA ARG A 30 12.10 -16.93 -27.61
C ARG A 30 12.75 -15.55 -27.62
N GLY A 31 12.60 -14.78 -26.54
CA GLY A 31 13.05 -13.39 -26.47
C GLY A 31 12.10 -12.43 -27.18
N ASP A 32 10.83 -12.81 -27.40
CA ASP A 32 9.83 -11.90 -27.95
C ASP A 32 9.66 -10.71 -26.99
N THR A 33 9.62 -9.49 -27.54
CA THR A 33 9.37 -8.26 -26.77
C THR A 33 8.16 -7.53 -27.31
N ALA A 34 7.39 -6.93 -26.40
CA ALA A 34 6.29 -6.02 -26.73
C ALA A 34 6.70 -4.55 -26.69
N ALA A 35 7.97 -4.26 -26.34
CA ALA A 35 8.47 -2.90 -26.25
C ALA A 35 8.51 -2.23 -27.63
N ARG A 36 7.89 -1.06 -27.73
CA ARG A 36 7.79 -0.26 -28.95
C ARG A 36 7.52 1.21 -28.61
N PRO A 37 7.66 2.15 -29.55
CA PRO A 37 7.20 3.51 -29.33
C PRO A 37 5.70 3.57 -29.00
N PRO A 38 5.25 4.41 -28.04
CA PRO A 38 3.84 4.57 -27.73
C PRO A 38 3.07 5.14 -28.94
N ASP A 39 1.87 4.61 -29.16
CA ASP A 39 0.91 5.04 -30.18
C ASP A 39 -0.14 6.03 -29.62
N ARG A 40 -0.33 6.02 -28.29
CA ARG A 40 -1.32 6.87 -27.58
C ARG A 40 -0.85 8.30 -27.30
N PHE A 41 0.44 8.61 -27.42
CA PHE A 41 1.02 9.95 -27.25
C PHE A 41 2.39 10.07 -27.91
N ASP A 42 2.86 11.30 -28.16
CA ASP A 42 4.20 11.57 -28.71
C ASP A 42 5.27 11.37 -27.61
N PRO A 43 6.20 10.40 -27.74
CA PRO A 43 7.27 10.21 -26.77
C PRO A 43 8.39 11.26 -26.89
N ALA A 44 8.35 12.17 -27.88
CA ALA A 44 9.39 13.17 -28.06
C ALA A 44 9.43 14.16 -26.87
N GLY A 45 10.58 14.16 -26.17
CA GLY A 45 10.80 14.96 -24.97
C GLY A 45 10.95 14.12 -23.69
N PHE A 46 10.63 12.83 -23.75
CA PHE A 46 10.94 11.89 -22.69
C PHE A 46 12.30 11.20 -22.90
N SER A 47 12.98 10.88 -21.80
CA SER A 47 14.22 10.10 -21.83
C SER A 47 13.97 8.66 -22.30
N CYS A 48 12.82 8.08 -21.93
CA CYS A 48 12.41 6.76 -22.40
C CYS A 48 11.51 6.88 -23.65
N PRO A 49 11.92 6.33 -24.81
CA PRO A 49 11.12 6.38 -26.03
C PRO A 49 10.21 5.15 -26.20
N LEU A 50 10.23 4.21 -25.27
CA LEU A 50 9.58 2.90 -25.41
C LEU A 50 8.48 2.67 -24.38
N TYR A 51 7.53 1.83 -24.77
CA TYR A 51 6.40 1.40 -23.98
C TYR A 51 5.98 -0.03 -24.37
N ALA A 52 5.40 -0.80 -23.44
CA ALA A 52 4.87 -2.13 -23.70
C ALA A 52 3.33 -2.16 -23.47
N PRO A 53 2.51 -1.97 -24.53
CA PRO A 53 1.05 -1.97 -24.43
C PRO A 53 0.43 -3.38 -24.45
N VAL A 54 -0.74 -3.51 -23.84
CA VAL A 54 -1.62 -4.67 -24.05
C VAL A 54 -2.41 -4.43 -25.34
N GLU A 55 -2.27 -5.33 -26.31
CA GLU A 55 -2.93 -5.22 -27.62
C GLU A 55 -3.99 -6.30 -27.84
N GLY A 56 -5.04 -5.95 -28.60
CA GLY A 56 -6.01 -6.91 -29.11
C GLY A 56 -6.83 -7.64 -28.03
N PHE A 57 -6.81 -7.16 -26.79
CA PHE A 57 -7.55 -7.78 -25.68
C PHE A 57 -9.01 -7.33 -25.67
N ASP A 58 -9.91 -8.22 -26.06
CA ASP A 58 -11.36 -7.99 -26.01
C ASP A 58 -11.94 -8.34 -24.64
N ALA A 59 -11.95 -7.34 -23.75
CA ALA A 59 -12.53 -7.48 -22.42
C ALA A 59 -14.06 -7.63 -22.45
N GLU A 60 -14.74 -7.07 -23.45
CA GLU A 60 -16.21 -7.12 -23.52
C GLU A 60 -16.68 -8.54 -23.81
N ALA A 61 -16.00 -9.25 -24.73
CA ALA A 61 -16.25 -10.66 -25.00
C ALA A 61 -16.02 -11.56 -23.77
N LEU A 62 -15.04 -11.23 -22.91
CA LEU A 62 -14.76 -11.99 -21.70
C LEU A 62 -15.74 -11.68 -20.56
N LEU A 63 -16.14 -10.41 -20.42
CA LEU A 63 -16.80 -9.91 -19.21
C LEU A 63 -18.32 -9.76 -19.33
N GLY A 64 -18.86 -9.54 -20.53
CA GLY A 64 -20.29 -9.57 -20.82
C GLY A 64 -21.14 -8.42 -20.25
N ASP A 65 -20.55 -7.45 -19.54
CA ASP A 65 -21.25 -6.31 -18.94
C ASP A 65 -20.74 -4.95 -19.46
N SER A 66 -21.15 -4.61 -20.69
CA SER A 66 -20.75 -3.37 -21.35
C SER A 66 -21.18 -2.10 -20.60
N LYS A 67 -22.18 -2.18 -19.71
CA LYS A 67 -22.64 -1.02 -18.94
C LYS A 67 -21.67 -0.73 -17.80
N THR A 68 -21.30 -1.73 -17.02
CA THR A 68 -20.35 -1.57 -15.91
C THR A 68 -18.95 -1.26 -16.44
N LEU A 69 -18.52 -1.86 -17.57
CA LEU A 69 -17.24 -1.55 -18.20
C LEU A 69 -17.06 -0.06 -18.54
N ARG A 70 -18.14 0.69 -18.83
CA ARG A 70 -18.06 2.14 -19.11
C ARG A 70 -17.73 2.98 -17.88
N LEU A 71 -17.90 2.42 -16.68
CA LEU A 71 -17.53 3.06 -15.41
C LEU A 71 -16.06 2.85 -15.06
N MET A 72 -15.39 1.93 -15.75
CA MET A 72 -14.05 1.47 -15.44
C MET A 72 -12.99 2.22 -16.26
N ASN A 73 -11.79 2.36 -15.68
CA ASN A 73 -10.58 2.67 -16.43
C ASN A 73 -9.92 1.36 -16.92
N HIS A 74 -8.83 1.45 -17.69
CA HIS A 74 -8.14 0.26 -18.18
C HIS A 74 -7.56 -0.61 -17.05
N ASP A 75 -7.10 -0.02 -15.94
CA ASP A 75 -6.59 -0.78 -14.78
C ASP A 75 -7.66 -1.74 -14.26
N ALA A 76 -8.86 -1.21 -14.00
CA ALA A 76 -9.98 -1.99 -13.51
C ALA A 76 -10.42 -3.06 -14.52
N VAL A 77 -10.43 -2.74 -15.82
CA VAL A 77 -10.79 -3.71 -16.86
C VAL A 77 -9.81 -4.88 -16.90
N PHE A 78 -8.50 -4.59 -16.88
CA PHE A 78 -7.47 -5.63 -16.87
C PHE A 78 -7.49 -6.42 -15.56
N ALA A 79 -7.73 -5.78 -14.41
CA ALA A 79 -7.84 -6.46 -13.13
C ALA A 79 -9.00 -7.48 -13.12
N VAL A 80 -10.21 -7.07 -13.52
CA VAL A 80 -11.37 -7.97 -13.58
C VAL A 80 -11.14 -9.10 -14.57
N ALA A 81 -10.56 -8.79 -15.73
CA ALA A 81 -10.22 -9.80 -16.73
C ALA A 81 -9.21 -10.84 -16.20
N ALA A 82 -8.10 -10.39 -15.62
CA ALA A 82 -7.08 -11.28 -15.06
C ALA A 82 -7.64 -12.09 -13.88
N ALA A 83 -8.43 -11.49 -12.99
CA ALA A 83 -9.12 -12.19 -11.91
C ALA A 83 -10.00 -13.33 -12.44
N ARG A 84 -10.83 -13.04 -13.45
CA ARG A 84 -11.70 -14.04 -14.08
C ARG A 84 -10.93 -15.16 -14.76
N LEU A 85 -9.85 -14.83 -15.44
CA LEU A 85 -8.96 -15.83 -16.06
C LEU A 85 -8.36 -16.73 -14.98
N ALA A 86 -7.90 -16.18 -13.86
CA ALA A 86 -7.35 -16.95 -12.75
C ALA A 86 -8.39 -17.92 -12.14
N LEU A 87 -9.61 -17.45 -11.90
CA LEU A 87 -10.70 -18.29 -11.36
C LEU A 87 -11.11 -19.40 -12.34
N ARG A 88 -11.18 -19.09 -13.65
CA ARG A 88 -11.46 -20.09 -14.70
C ARG A 88 -10.35 -21.14 -14.81
N ASP A 89 -9.10 -20.70 -14.76
CA ASP A 89 -7.93 -21.59 -14.81
C ASP A 89 -7.88 -22.51 -13.58
N ALA A 90 -8.23 -22.00 -12.39
CA ALA A 90 -8.41 -22.81 -11.18
C ALA A 90 -9.62 -23.75 -11.21
N ASN A 91 -10.48 -23.64 -12.24
CA ASN A 91 -11.80 -24.28 -12.28
C ASN A 91 -12.60 -24.02 -10.99
N LEU A 92 -12.55 -22.79 -10.48
CA LEU A 92 -13.17 -22.39 -9.22
C LEU A 92 -14.46 -21.61 -9.50
N GLN A 93 -15.55 -22.04 -8.87
CA GLN A 93 -16.84 -21.36 -8.89
C GLN A 93 -17.19 -20.83 -7.50
N VAL A 94 -17.22 -19.50 -7.37
CA VAL A 94 -17.60 -18.80 -6.15
C VAL A 94 -19.04 -19.15 -5.76
N GLY A 95 -19.26 -19.46 -4.48
CA GLY A 95 -20.55 -19.90 -3.93
C GLY A 95 -20.81 -21.40 -4.05
N ARG A 96 -20.15 -22.10 -4.99
CA ARG A 96 -20.21 -23.57 -5.10
C ARG A 96 -19.06 -24.23 -4.35
N ASP A 97 -17.83 -23.84 -4.68
CA ASP A 97 -16.63 -24.47 -4.14
C ASP A 97 -16.24 -23.85 -2.78
N TYR A 98 -16.41 -22.53 -2.66
CA TYR A 98 -16.24 -21.79 -1.42
C TYR A 98 -17.32 -20.72 -1.27
N PRO A 99 -17.81 -20.43 -0.05
CA PRO A 99 -18.65 -19.27 0.20
C PRO A 99 -17.94 -17.96 -0.20
N PRO A 100 -18.65 -16.96 -0.74
CA PRO A 100 -18.09 -15.64 -1.07
C PRO A 100 -17.23 -15.00 0.03
N ALA A 101 -17.66 -15.14 1.29
CA ALA A 101 -16.97 -14.57 2.45
C ALA A 101 -15.70 -15.34 2.86
N ALA A 102 -15.52 -16.57 2.36
CA ALA A 102 -14.36 -17.40 2.63
C ALA A 102 -13.22 -17.21 1.60
N ILE A 103 -13.48 -16.43 0.53
CA ILE A 103 -12.49 -16.12 -0.50
C ILE A 103 -11.95 -14.72 -0.23
N ALA A 104 -10.68 -14.64 0.16
CA ALA A 104 -9.98 -13.37 0.33
C ALA A 104 -9.63 -12.73 -1.03
N LEU A 105 -9.56 -11.40 -1.05
CA LEU A 105 -9.17 -10.62 -2.22
C LEU A 105 -8.12 -9.57 -1.83
N PHE A 106 -6.86 -9.81 -2.20
CA PHE A 106 -5.77 -8.87 -1.96
C PHE A 106 -5.20 -8.40 -3.28
N GLY A 107 -5.13 -7.08 -3.50
CA GLY A 107 -4.71 -6.54 -4.77
C GLY A 107 -3.80 -5.34 -4.66
N ALA A 108 -2.90 -5.18 -5.62
CA ALA A 108 -2.13 -3.95 -5.80
C ALA A 108 -2.58 -3.20 -7.05
N THR A 109 -2.57 -1.88 -6.97
CA THR A 109 -2.88 -0.99 -8.09
C THR A 109 -1.72 -0.04 -8.29
N GLY A 110 -1.34 0.24 -9.53
CA GLY A 110 -0.31 1.24 -9.82
C GLY A 110 -0.73 2.67 -9.49
N LEU A 111 0.17 3.63 -9.77
CA LEU A 111 -0.17 5.07 -9.79
C LEU A 111 -1.47 5.27 -10.59
N ALA A 112 -2.44 5.97 -10.00
CA ALA A 112 -3.74 6.17 -10.63
C ALA A 112 -3.57 7.10 -11.83
N GLY A 113 -3.47 6.48 -13.00
CA GLY A 113 -3.18 7.16 -14.23
C GLY A 113 -4.42 7.83 -14.81
N ILE A 114 -4.45 9.16 -14.82
CA ILE A 114 -5.55 9.87 -15.46
C ILE A 114 -5.21 10.16 -16.93
N ALA A 115 -5.98 9.59 -17.85
CA ALA A 115 -5.77 9.83 -19.27
C ALA A 115 -6.05 11.30 -19.60
N LEU A 116 -5.15 11.96 -20.34
CA LEU A 116 -5.26 13.37 -20.69
C LEU A 116 -6.64 13.74 -21.29
N PRO A 117 -7.28 12.95 -22.18
CA PRO A 117 -8.62 13.26 -22.67
C PRO A 117 -9.70 13.36 -21.60
N GLU A 118 -9.57 12.61 -20.49
CA GLU A 118 -10.56 12.62 -19.40
C GLU A 118 -10.44 13.87 -18.52
N VAL A 119 -9.22 14.42 -18.37
CA VAL A 119 -8.95 15.64 -17.57
C VAL A 119 -8.75 16.90 -18.40
N ALA A 120 -8.60 16.80 -19.72
CA ALA A 120 -8.41 17.95 -20.59
C ALA A 120 -9.51 19.02 -20.42
N PRO A 121 -10.80 18.69 -20.20
CA PRO A 121 -11.80 19.71 -19.86
C PRO A 121 -11.51 20.43 -18.54
N LEU A 122 -11.03 19.71 -17.52
CA LEU A 122 -10.64 20.28 -16.22
C LEU A 122 -9.43 21.21 -16.33
N ILE A 123 -8.54 20.96 -17.29
CA ILE A 123 -7.37 21.81 -17.52
C ILE A 123 -7.73 23.01 -18.39
N ARG A 124 -8.43 22.80 -19.53
CA ARG A 124 -8.74 23.86 -20.51
C ARG A 124 -9.69 24.92 -20.00
N TYR A 125 -10.64 24.54 -19.15
CA TYR A 125 -11.76 25.41 -18.78
C TYR A 125 -11.72 25.90 -17.34
N SER A 126 -10.53 25.89 -16.73
CA SER A 126 -10.30 26.35 -15.36
C SER A 126 -9.43 27.60 -15.28
N ALA A 127 -8.96 28.11 -16.42
CA ALA A 127 -8.09 29.28 -16.46
C ALA A 127 -8.89 30.59 -16.28
N GLY A 128 -8.36 31.50 -15.47
CA GLY A 128 -8.82 32.89 -15.37
C GLY A 128 -8.42 33.76 -16.56
N GLU A 129 -8.76 35.05 -16.49
CA GLU A 129 -8.39 36.05 -17.51
C GLU A 129 -6.87 36.20 -17.68
N ASP A 130 -6.10 35.99 -16.61
CA ASP A 130 -4.64 36.01 -16.62
C ASP A 130 -4.01 34.67 -17.07
N GLY A 131 -4.80 33.60 -17.14
CA GLY A 131 -4.40 32.27 -17.60
C GLY A 131 -3.98 31.33 -16.49
N THR A 132 -4.01 31.79 -15.24
CA THR A 132 -3.75 30.97 -14.07
C THR A 132 -4.99 30.15 -13.69
N PHE A 133 -4.81 29.09 -12.91
CA PHE A 133 -5.93 28.30 -12.42
C PHE A 133 -6.82 29.13 -11.49
N ASP A 134 -8.12 29.20 -11.79
CA ASP A 134 -9.13 29.86 -10.97
C ASP A 134 -10.16 28.82 -10.47
N PRO A 135 -10.17 28.49 -9.16
CA PRO A 135 -11.07 27.49 -8.60
C PRO A 135 -12.56 27.84 -8.76
N ARG A 136 -12.91 29.12 -8.91
CA ARG A 136 -14.29 29.56 -9.14
C ARG A 136 -14.74 29.22 -10.55
N ILE A 137 -13.87 29.41 -11.53
CA ILE A 137 -14.11 29.06 -12.93
C ILE A 137 -14.12 27.53 -13.08
N PHE A 138 -13.17 26.84 -12.46
CA PHE A 138 -13.17 25.38 -12.37
C PHE A 138 -14.53 24.84 -11.92
N GLY A 139 -15.07 25.36 -10.81
CA GLY A 139 -16.34 24.90 -10.26
C GLY A 139 -17.55 25.21 -11.15
N ARG A 140 -17.65 26.44 -11.67
CA ARG A 140 -18.81 26.87 -12.48
C ARG A 140 -18.81 26.28 -13.89
N ILE A 141 -17.63 26.04 -14.45
CA ILE A 141 -17.46 25.78 -15.88
C ILE A 141 -16.85 24.41 -16.12
N ALA A 142 -15.67 24.13 -15.56
CA ALA A 142 -14.91 22.93 -15.91
C ALA A 142 -15.57 21.64 -15.39
N LEU A 143 -16.04 21.63 -14.14
CA LEU A 143 -16.73 20.48 -13.54
C LEU A 143 -17.99 20.06 -14.31
N ASN A 144 -18.70 21.01 -14.91
CA ASN A 144 -19.90 20.74 -15.70
C ASN A 144 -19.59 20.10 -17.07
N ARG A 145 -18.32 19.95 -17.43
CA ARG A 145 -17.86 19.33 -18.68
C ARG A 145 -17.26 17.94 -18.52
N VAL A 146 -17.16 17.43 -17.29
CA VAL A 146 -16.75 16.04 -17.03
C VAL A 146 -17.95 15.20 -16.63
N ARG A 147 -17.84 13.89 -16.85
CA ARG A 147 -18.87 12.95 -16.41
C ARG A 147 -18.78 12.78 -14.89
N PRO A 148 -19.92 12.69 -14.17
CA PRO A 148 -19.91 12.40 -12.73
C PRO A 148 -19.18 11.09 -12.38
N THR A 149 -19.15 10.14 -13.30
CA THR A 149 -18.47 8.85 -13.13
C THR A 149 -16.95 8.91 -13.27
N LEU A 150 -16.36 10.08 -13.55
CA LEU A 150 -14.90 10.25 -13.65
C LEU A 150 -14.21 9.79 -12.37
N SER A 151 -14.80 10.06 -11.20
CA SER A 151 -14.27 9.60 -9.92
C SER A 151 -14.03 8.09 -9.87
N PHE A 152 -14.93 7.27 -10.46
CA PHE A 152 -14.77 5.80 -10.46
C PHE A 152 -13.60 5.31 -11.32
N LYS A 153 -13.03 6.18 -12.15
CA LYS A 153 -11.88 5.86 -13.02
C LYS A 153 -10.54 6.28 -12.43
N ILE A 154 -10.54 7.16 -11.43
CA ILE A 154 -9.32 7.73 -10.85
C ILE A 154 -9.08 7.24 -9.41
N LEU A 155 -10.08 6.65 -8.77
CA LEU A 155 -9.97 6.11 -7.42
C LEU A 155 -9.12 4.81 -7.42
N SER A 156 -8.03 4.80 -6.66
CA SER A 156 -7.06 3.68 -6.64
C SER A 156 -7.64 2.36 -6.13
N ASN A 157 -8.69 2.37 -5.29
CA ASN A 157 -9.34 1.14 -4.83
C ASN A 157 -10.31 0.50 -5.84
N MET A 158 -10.63 1.20 -6.94
CA MET A 158 -11.67 0.76 -7.87
C MET A 158 -11.38 -0.55 -8.59
N PRO A 159 -10.15 -0.86 -9.05
CA PRO A 159 -9.87 -2.15 -9.68
C PRO A 159 -10.27 -3.34 -8.79
N ILE A 160 -10.00 -3.26 -7.49
CA ILE A 160 -10.31 -4.34 -6.54
C ILE A 160 -11.80 -4.35 -6.17
N CYS A 161 -12.43 -3.17 -6.07
CA CYS A 161 -13.89 -3.05 -5.96
C CYS A 161 -14.60 -3.75 -7.13
N PHE A 162 -14.18 -3.49 -8.38
CA PHE A 162 -14.80 -4.13 -9.53
C PHE A 162 -14.53 -5.63 -9.57
N VAL A 163 -13.34 -6.12 -9.20
CA VAL A 163 -13.10 -7.58 -9.07
C VAL A 163 -14.08 -8.20 -8.07
N SER A 164 -14.27 -7.57 -6.91
CA SER A 164 -15.25 -8.03 -5.91
C SER A 164 -16.68 -8.08 -6.45
N ILE A 165 -17.13 -7.05 -7.17
CA ILE A 165 -18.48 -6.98 -7.75
C ILE A 165 -18.67 -8.05 -8.83
N PHE A 166 -17.73 -8.17 -9.76
CA PHE A 166 -17.85 -9.08 -10.90
C PHE A 166 -17.74 -10.56 -10.49
N GLU A 167 -16.95 -10.88 -9.47
CA GLU A 167 -16.71 -12.25 -9.01
C GLU A 167 -17.44 -12.59 -7.70
N ASN A 168 -18.26 -11.67 -7.18
CA ASN A 168 -18.99 -11.80 -5.91
C ASN A 168 -18.09 -12.23 -4.74
N LEU A 169 -16.97 -11.52 -4.52
CA LEU A 169 -16.02 -11.83 -3.45
C LEU A 169 -16.27 -10.93 -2.23
N GLN A 170 -16.48 -11.54 -1.06
CA GLN A 170 -16.92 -10.85 0.16
C GLN A 170 -15.94 -10.99 1.34
N GLY A 171 -14.87 -11.76 1.18
CA GLY A 171 -13.95 -12.11 2.26
C GLY A 171 -12.92 -11.03 2.63
N PRO A 172 -11.91 -11.40 3.43
CA PRO A 172 -10.84 -10.50 3.84
C PRO A 172 -10.13 -9.86 2.65
N ASN A 173 -9.81 -8.57 2.78
CA ASN A 173 -9.24 -7.80 1.67
C ASN A 173 -8.34 -6.66 2.13
N ALA A 174 -7.53 -6.18 1.19
CA ALA A 174 -6.81 -4.91 1.24
C ALA A 174 -6.36 -4.50 -0.17
N VAL A 175 -6.15 -3.20 -0.38
CA VAL A 175 -5.60 -2.63 -1.62
C VAL A 175 -4.26 -1.94 -1.34
N TYR A 176 -3.21 -2.33 -2.07
CA TYR A 176 -1.84 -1.80 -1.94
C TYR A 176 -1.40 -0.98 -3.17
N ASN A 177 -0.45 -0.04 -3.02
CA ASN A 177 -0.04 0.87 -4.12
C ASN A 177 1.34 1.51 -3.86
N PRO A 178 2.18 1.92 -4.87
CA PRO A 178 2.09 1.70 -6.33
C PRO A 178 3.02 0.65 -6.91
N TRP A 179 4.09 0.32 -6.20
CA TRP A 179 5.25 -0.30 -6.82
C TRP A 179 5.23 -1.83 -6.79
N GLU A 180 6.23 -2.46 -7.39
CA GLU A 180 6.34 -3.91 -7.47
C GLU A 180 6.29 -4.60 -6.11
N GLY A 181 6.89 -3.97 -5.09
CA GLY A 181 6.87 -4.48 -3.71
C GLY A 181 5.45 -4.56 -3.11
N GLN A 182 4.51 -3.75 -3.61
CA GLN A 182 3.13 -3.72 -3.13
C GLN A 182 2.30 -4.84 -3.76
N GLY A 183 2.59 -5.21 -5.01
CA GLY A 183 2.08 -6.46 -5.62
C GLY A 183 2.54 -7.70 -4.85
N ALA A 184 3.79 -7.69 -4.37
CA ALA A 184 4.30 -8.74 -3.50
C ALA A 184 3.62 -8.74 -2.11
N ALA A 185 3.37 -7.57 -1.53
CA ALA A 185 2.63 -7.43 -0.28
C ALA A 185 1.21 -8.02 -0.40
N ALA A 186 0.52 -7.83 -1.53
CA ALA A 186 -0.79 -8.43 -1.80
C ALA A 186 -0.74 -9.98 -1.75
N VAL A 187 0.25 -10.59 -2.40
CA VAL A 187 0.45 -12.04 -2.39
C VAL A 187 0.73 -12.54 -0.96
N ILE A 188 1.62 -11.87 -0.23
CA ILE A 188 1.96 -12.23 1.16
C ILE A 188 0.76 -12.10 2.08
N ALA A 189 -0.07 -11.07 1.92
CA ALA A 189 -1.29 -10.88 2.69
C ALA A 189 -2.30 -12.03 2.46
N GLY A 190 -2.47 -12.47 1.22
CA GLY A 190 -3.32 -13.62 0.89
C GLY A 190 -2.78 -14.96 1.42
N LEU A 191 -1.47 -15.18 1.29
CA LEU A 191 -0.80 -16.35 1.88
C LEU A 191 -1.05 -16.42 3.40
N ARG A 192 -0.86 -15.30 4.09
CA ARG A 192 -1.10 -15.18 5.53
C ARG A 192 -2.56 -15.43 5.90
N ALA A 193 -3.51 -14.87 5.14
CA ALA A 193 -4.93 -15.11 5.40
C ALA A 193 -5.31 -16.60 5.33
N LEU A 194 -4.69 -17.37 4.45
CA LEU A 194 -4.88 -18.82 4.36
C LEU A 194 -4.23 -19.58 5.52
N GLN A 195 -3.00 -19.21 5.86
CA GLN A 195 -2.23 -19.84 6.94
C GLN A 195 -2.86 -19.60 8.32
N GLU A 196 -3.45 -18.43 8.51
CA GLU A 196 -4.14 -18.01 9.74
C GLU A 196 -5.59 -18.52 9.80
N GLY A 197 -6.09 -19.16 8.75
CA GLY A 197 -7.48 -19.64 8.70
C GLY A 197 -8.53 -18.53 8.60
N ARG A 198 -8.13 -17.29 8.27
CA ARG A 198 -9.06 -16.17 8.00
C ARG A 198 -9.79 -16.31 6.67
N ALA A 199 -9.24 -17.12 5.77
CA ALA A 199 -9.85 -17.47 4.49
C ALA A 199 -9.55 -18.94 4.14
N ASP A 200 -10.35 -19.50 3.24
CA ASP A 200 -10.17 -20.84 2.70
C ASP A 200 -9.52 -20.85 1.31
N CYS A 201 -9.72 -19.76 0.57
CA CYS A 201 -9.14 -19.48 -0.73
C CYS A 201 -8.74 -18.00 -0.79
N ALA A 202 -7.72 -17.64 -1.57
CA ALA A 202 -7.34 -16.25 -1.79
C ALA A 202 -7.11 -15.98 -3.26
N LEU A 203 -7.74 -14.92 -3.77
CA LEU A 203 -7.43 -14.31 -5.06
C LEU A 203 -6.48 -13.13 -4.81
N VAL A 204 -5.23 -13.26 -5.28
CA VAL A 204 -4.18 -12.26 -5.05
C VAL A 204 -3.65 -11.72 -6.37
N GLY A 205 -3.35 -10.43 -6.47
CA GLY A 205 -2.84 -9.90 -7.73
C GLY A 205 -2.52 -8.43 -7.77
N GLY A 206 -2.43 -7.89 -8.97
CA GLY A 206 -2.32 -6.47 -9.20
C GLY A 206 -2.51 -6.06 -10.66
N CYS A 207 -2.63 -4.75 -10.88
CA CYS A 207 -2.81 -4.15 -12.20
C CYS A 207 -2.07 -2.82 -12.31
N ASP A 208 -1.63 -2.50 -13.52
CA ASP A 208 -1.05 -1.20 -13.84
C ASP A 208 -1.24 -0.84 -15.31
N VAL A 209 -1.62 0.40 -15.60
CA VAL A 209 -1.69 1.03 -16.92
C VAL A 209 -0.90 2.34 -16.91
N LYS A 210 0.23 2.36 -17.61
CA LYS A 210 1.10 3.56 -17.77
C LYS A 210 1.11 4.17 -19.16
N ALA A 211 0.20 3.77 -20.05
CA ALA A 211 0.15 4.21 -21.45
C ALA A 211 -0.40 5.63 -21.68
N HIS A 212 -0.04 6.62 -20.87
CA HIS A 212 -0.52 7.99 -21.04
C HIS A 212 0.53 9.04 -20.66
N GLU A 213 0.51 10.16 -21.38
CA GLU A 213 1.52 11.23 -21.31
C GLU A 213 1.76 11.72 -19.88
N LEU A 214 0.71 11.93 -19.08
CA LEU A 214 0.84 12.41 -17.70
C LEU A 214 1.57 11.43 -16.77
N ALA A 215 1.39 10.12 -16.98
CA ALA A 215 2.15 9.11 -16.22
C ALA A 215 3.62 9.12 -16.65
N PHE A 216 3.92 9.27 -17.94
CA PHE A 216 5.29 9.39 -18.41
C PHE A 216 5.99 10.64 -17.85
N VAL A 217 5.28 11.78 -17.75
CA VAL A 217 5.80 12.98 -17.07
C VAL A 217 6.09 12.69 -15.60
N SER A 218 5.16 12.05 -14.90
CA SER A 218 5.32 11.69 -13.49
C SER A 218 6.52 10.75 -13.28
N LEU A 219 6.65 9.70 -14.08
CA LEU A 219 7.78 8.76 -14.03
C LEU A 219 9.12 9.45 -14.32
N GLN A 220 9.17 10.38 -15.29
CA GLN A 220 10.39 11.13 -15.57
C GLN A 220 10.77 12.10 -14.44
N GLN A 221 9.79 12.83 -13.86
CA GLN A 221 10.02 13.71 -12.72
C GLN A 221 10.49 12.95 -11.48
N GLN A 222 10.07 11.71 -11.33
CA GLN A 222 10.53 10.78 -10.28
C GLN A 222 11.89 10.12 -10.60
N GLY A 223 12.52 10.45 -11.73
CA GLY A 223 13.83 9.93 -12.12
C GLY A 223 13.82 8.47 -12.59
N ILE A 224 12.65 7.87 -12.84
CA ILE A 224 12.52 6.47 -13.27
C ILE A 224 13.22 6.23 -14.62
N PHE A 225 13.27 7.26 -15.48
CA PHE A 225 13.95 7.19 -16.77
C PHE A 225 15.39 7.67 -16.76
N ALA A 226 15.96 8.05 -15.62
CA ALA A 226 17.29 8.67 -15.55
C ALA A 226 18.44 7.80 -16.12
N SER A 227 18.27 6.48 -16.18
CA SER A 227 19.27 5.59 -16.80
C SER A 227 19.33 5.71 -18.33
N TRP A 228 18.21 6.08 -18.96
CA TRP A 228 18.14 6.26 -20.42
C TRP A 228 19.05 7.39 -20.88
N ASP A 229 19.12 8.49 -20.12
CA ASP A 229 19.97 9.63 -20.44
C ASP A 229 21.46 9.25 -20.43
N LYS A 230 21.85 8.32 -19.55
CA LYS A 230 23.25 7.91 -19.36
C LYS A 230 23.68 6.80 -20.31
N THR A 231 22.77 5.90 -20.67
CA THR A 231 23.13 4.62 -21.32
C THR A 231 22.37 4.33 -22.61
N GLY A 232 21.36 5.15 -22.96
CA GLY A 232 20.43 4.85 -24.05
C GLY A 232 19.54 3.63 -23.78
N LYS A 233 19.54 3.11 -22.53
CA LYS A 233 18.77 1.96 -22.07
C LYS A 233 18.24 2.21 -20.67
N GLY A 234 17.17 1.51 -20.32
CA GLY A 234 16.59 1.66 -19.00
C GLY A 234 15.26 0.94 -18.86
N VAL A 235 14.50 1.36 -17.85
CA VAL A 235 13.18 0.81 -17.60
C VAL A 235 12.21 1.22 -18.69
N ILE A 236 11.51 0.23 -19.23
CA ILE A 236 10.43 0.39 -20.19
C ILE A 236 9.13 0.17 -19.43
N PRO A 237 8.24 1.17 -19.29
CA PRO A 237 6.93 0.97 -18.68
C PRO A 237 6.08 0.00 -19.49
N GLY A 238 5.31 -0.84 -18.82
CA GLY A 238 4.29 -1.68 -19.43
C GLY A 238 2.89 -1.40 -18.86
N GLU A 239 1.86 -1.95 -19.49
CA GLU A 239 0.54 -2.14 -18.86
C GLU A 239 0.17 -3.61 -18.78
N GLY A 240 -0.69 -3.95 -17.82
CA GLY A 240 -1.23 -5.28 -17.66
C GLY A 240 -1.77 -5.56 -16.28
N ALA A 241 -2.27 -6.76 -16.09
CA ALA A 241 -2.71 -7.28 -14.80
C ALA A 241 -2.34 -8.75 -14.64
N ALA A 242 -2.14 -9.16 -13.40
CA ALA A 242 -1.85 -10.54 -13.05
C ALA A 242 -2.53 -10.90 -11.73
N PHE A 243 -3.26 -12.01 -11.73
CA PHE A 243 -3.93 -12.56 -10.55
C PHE A 243 -3.65 -14.06 -10.43
N LEU A 244 -3.57 -14.53 -9.19
CA LEU A 244 -3.32 -15.92 -8.81
C LEU A 244 -4.41 -16.38 -7.86
N VAL A 245 -4.86 -17.62 -8.03
CA VAL A 245 -5.68 -18.32 -7.01
C VAL A 245 -4.74 -19.11 -6.13
N LEU A 246 -4.74 -18.79 -4.84
CA LEU A 246 -4.02 -19.50 -3.79
C LEU A 246 -5.01 -20.31 -2.96
N GLU A 247 -4.66 -21.56 -2.70
CA GLU A 247 -5.47 -22.46 -1.88
C GLU A 247 -4.60 -23.30 -0.97
N ARG A 248 -5.18 -23.76 0.13
CA ARG A 248 -4.57 -24.82 0.94
C ARG A 248 -4.58 -26.13 0.16
N GLU A 249 -3.46 -26.85 0.14
CA GLU A 249 -3.21 -27.98 -0.76
C GLU A 249 -4.24 -29.09 -0.60
N GLU A 250 -4.55 -29.48 0.65
CA GLU A 250 -5.54 -30.53 0.90
C GLU A 250 -6.92 -30.16 0.34
N ARG A 251 -7.34 -28.90 0.52
CA ARG A 251 -8.61 -28.38 0.03
C ARG A 251 -8.65 -28.30 -1.50
N ALA A 252 -7.58 -27.81 -2.11
CA ALA A 252 -7.44 -27.73 -3.56
C ALA A 252 -7.58 -29.14 -4.19
N LEU A 253 -6.85 -30.12 -3.66
CA LEU A 253 -6.91 -31.50 -4.16
C LEU A 253 -8.28 -32.14 -3.92
N ALA A 254 -8.92 -31.88 -2.78
CA ALA A 254 -10.24 -32.42 -2.45
C ALA A 254 -11.35 -31.97 -3.43
N ARG A 255 -11.28 -30.72 -3.93
CA ARG A 255 -12.20 -30.22 -4.96
C ARG A 255 -11.79 -30.58 -6.40
N GLY A 256 -10.71 -31.35 -6.58
CA GLY A 256 -10.20 -31.75 -7.90
C GLY A 256 -9.42 -30.68 -8.65
N ALA A 257 -8.82 -29.72 -7.95
CA ALA A 257 -7.93 -28.74 -8.59
C ALA A 257 -6.64 -29.40 -9.10
N HIS A 258 -5.97 -28.74 -10.06
CA HIS A 258 -4.67 -29.14 -10.58
C HIS A 258 -3.63 -28.07 -10.26
N PRO A 259 -2.98 -28.14 -9.08
CA PRO A 259 -2.06 -27.08 -8.68
C PRO A 259 -0.79 -27.04 -9.54
N TYR A 260 -0.29 -25.84 -9.79
CA TYR A 260 0.94 -25.60 -10.55
C TYR A 260 2.19 -25.82 -9.72
N ALA A 261 2.22 -25.24 -8.52
CA ALA A 261 3.36 -25.25 -7.61
C ALA A 261 2.91 -24.95 -6.18
N ARG A 262 3.71 -25.38 -5.20
CA ARG A 262 3.60 -24.98 -3.79
C ARG A 262 4.33 -23.65 -3.59
N LEU A 263 3.72 -22.72 -2.87
CA LEU A 263 4.37 -21.50 -2.39
C LEU A 263 5.02 -21.77 -1.04
N ALA A 264 6.29 -22.18 -1.08
CA ALA A 264 7.01 -22.70 0.08
C ALA A 264 7.63 -21.62 0.97
N GLY A 265 7.75 -20.37 0.49
CA GLY A 265 8.24 -19.27 1.32
C GLY A 265 8.08 -17.91 0.65
N ALA A 266 7.99 -16.85 1.46
CA ALA A 266 7.89 -15.48 0.98
C ALA A 266 8.57 -14.52 1.97
N ALA A 267 9.32 -13.55 1.46
CA ALA A 267 9.93 -12.49 2.27
C ALA A 267 9.74 -11.13 1.61
N LEU A 268 9.60 -10.09 2.44
CA LEU A 268 9.48 -8.69 2.03
C LEU A 268 10.41 -7.86 2.92
N VAL A 269 11.28 -7.06 2.31
CA VAL A 269 12.22 -6.18 3.03
C VAL A 269 12.14 -4.77 2.49
N THR A 270 12.53 -3.82 3.34
CA THR A 270 12.67 -2.42 2.93
C THR A 270 14.15 -2.05 2.81
N CYS A 271 14.54 -1.56 1.66
CA CYS A 271 15.88 -1.05 1.38
C CYS A 271 15.86 0.48 1.45
N PRO A 272 16.83 1.11 2.14
CA PRO A 272 16.96 2.55 2.10
C PRO A 272 17.17 2.99 0.65
N VAL A 273 16.44 4.01 0.21
CA VAL A 273 16.72 4.66 -1.07
C VAL A 273 18.11 5.28 -0.92
N VAL A 274 19.12 4.72 -1.58
CA VAL A 274 20.45 5.34 -1.63
C VAL A 274 20.26 6.65 -2.38
N ASP A 275 20.55 7.78 -1.70
CA ASP A 275 20.53 9.13 -2.28
C ASP A 275 21.00 9.08 -3.73
N GLN A 276 20.10 9.35 -4.68
CA GLN A 276 20.59 9.81 -5.97
C GLN A 276 21.26 11.15 -5.68
N PRO A 277 22.54 11.34 -6.04
CA PRO A 277 23.16 12.63 -5.88
C PRO A 277 22.26 13.65 -6.59
N PRO A 278 21.99 14.82 -5.99
CA PRO A 278 21.18 15.84 -6.63
C PRO A 278 21.74 16.10 -8.03
N ALA A 279 20.85 16.26 -9.01
CA ALA A 279 21.19 16.54 -10.40
C ALA A 279 22.01 17.84 -10.60
N ASP A 280 22.32 18.55 -9.53
CA ASP A 280 22.95 19.86 -9.51
C ASP A 280 24.42 19.77 -9.02
N ARG A 281 25.30 19.24 -9.87
CA ARG A 281 26.65 19.80 -9.96
C ARG A 281 26.89 20.21 -11.40
N PRO A 282 26.96 21.53 -11.71
CA PRO A 282 27.44 21.94 -13.02
C PRO A 282 28.85 21.40 -13.18
N ALA A 283 29.13 20.79 -14.35
CA ALA A 283 30.48 20.42 -14.73
C ALA A 283 31.36 21.67 -14.64
N ALA A 284 32.27 21.71 -13.67
CA ALA A 284 33.21 22.81 -13.54
C ALA A 284 34.07 22.84 -14.81
N ALA A 285 33.82 23.86 -15.64
CA ALA A 285 34.69 24.24 -16.75
C ALA A 285 36.10 24.54 -16.20
N GLY A 286 37.11 23.99 -16.87
CA GLY A 286 38.48 23.99 -16.37
C GLY A 286 39.13 25.36 -16.28
N ALA A 287 40.07 25.48 -15.33
CA ALA A 287 41.33 26.23 -15.40
C ALA A 287 42.20 25.84 -14.18
N PRO A 288 43.48 26.25 -14.09
CA PRO A 288 44.67 25.39 -14.14
C PRO A 288 45.28 25.11 -12.76
N GLY A 289 46.21 24.14 -12.70
CA GLY A 289 47.03 23.86 -11.51
C GLY A 289 47.83 25.09 -11.05
N PRO A 290 48.27 25.13 -9.78
CA PRO A 290 49.66 24.72 -9.54
C PRO A 290 49.97 24.10 -8.16
N THR A 291 50.97 23.20 -8.18
CA THR A 291 52.11 23.01 -7.23
C THR A 291 51.96 23.26 -5.72
N GLY A 292 52.41 22.30 -4.91
CA GLY A 292 52.90 22.59 -3.55
C GLY A 292 52.96 21.42 -2.56
N LEU A 293 54.02 20.62 -2.66
CA LEU A 293 54.70 19.79 -1.66
C LEU A 293 54.21 19.77 -0.19
N GLY A 294 54.15 18.56 0.38
CA GLY A 294 54.23 18.33 1.83
C GLY A 294 53.89 16.90 2.26
N ALA A 295 54.82 15.96 2.06
CA ALA A 295 54.72 14.59 2.55
C ALA A 295 55.13 14.46 4.03
N ALA A 296 54.38 13.70 4.82
CA ALA A 296 54.87 12.88 5.93
C ALA A 296 53.82 11.83 6.35
N ASP A 297 54.27 10.57 6.42
CA ASP A 297 53.58 9.34 6.83
C ASP A 297 54.08 8.93 8.25
N PRO A 298 53.74 7.75 8.83
CA PRO A 298 52.61 7.43 9.72
C PRO A 298 53.04 7.02 11.16
N ALA A 299 52.05 6.56 11.95
CA ALA A 299 52.15 5.61 13.06
C ALA A 299 52.48 6.13 14.49
N SER A 300 51.44 6.30 15.31
CA SER A 300 51.35 5.91 16.74
C SER A 300 49.96 6.30 17.27
N ALA A 301 49.28 5.65 18.22
CA ALA A 301 49.43 4.38 18.91
C ALA A 301 48.02 3.88 19.23
N MET A 302 47.83 2.56 19.10
CA MET A 302 46.65 1.82 19.51
C MET A 302 46.59 1.72 21.04
N THR A 303 45.43 1.99 21.63
CA THR A 303 44.99 1.33 22.88
C THR A 303 43.52 0.94 22.73
N ARG A 304 43.24 -0.37 22.77
CA ARG A 304 41.89 -0.95 22.78
C ARG A 304 41.36 -0.95 24.22
N PRO A 305 40.11 -0.53 24.48
CA PRO A 305 39.42 -0.90 25.71
C PRO A 305 38.90 -2.34 25.62
N THR A 306 38.98 -3.02 26.76
CA THR A 306 38.61 -4.40 27.03
C THR A 306 37.11 -4.66 26.90
N ALA A 307 36.79 -5.88 26.46
CA ALA A 307 35.44 -6.37 26.18
C ALA A 307 34.55 -6.42 27.42
N THR A 308 33.44 -5.67 27.39
CA THR A 308 32.25 -5.94 28.20
C THR A 308 31.36 -6.93 27.46
N ALA A 309 30.75 -7.85 28.22
CA ALA A 309 29.95 -8.99 27.75
C ALA A 309 29.10 -8.67 26.50
N SER A 310 29.30 -9.47 25.44
CA SER A 310 28.51 -9.43 24.22
C SER A 310 27.04 -9.73 24.56
N PRO A 311 26.07 -8.92 24.11
CA PRO A 311 24.68 -9.35 24.12
C PRO A 311 24.56 -10.66 23.31
N ALA A 312 23.60 -11.50 23.69
CA ALA A 312 23.32 -12.76 23.01
C ALA A 312 23.26 -12.55 21.48
N PRO A 313 23.80 -13.47 20.67
CA PRO A 313 23.76 -13.34 19.22
C PRO A 313 22.30 -13.18 18.77
N PRO A 314 22.01 -12.27 17.82
CA PRO A 314 20.68 -12.15 17.28
C PRO A 314 20.23 -13.49 16.67
N PRO A 315 18.92 -13.82 16.70
CA PRO A 315 18.41 -15.02 16.06
C PRO A 315 18.85 -15.06 14.58
N PRO A 316 19.08 -16.25 14.01
CA PRO A 316 19.54 -16.38 12.62
C PRO A 316 18.54 -15.67 11.69
N ALA A 317 19.05 -14.74 10.88
CA ALA A 317 18.25 -14.03 9.89
C ALA A 317 17.63 -15.04 8.92
N ASP A 318 16.36 -14.83 8.55
CA ASP A 318 15.70 -15.59 7.50
C ASP A 318 16.59 -15.58 6.23
N PRO A 319 17.01 -16.73 5.67
CA PRO A 319 17.81 -16.84 4.45
C PRO A 319 17.24 -16.07 3.25
N LEU A 320 15.91 -15.96 3.08
CA LEU A 320 15.33 -15.12 2.02
C LEU A 320 15.56 -13.64 2.31
N VAL A 321 15.43 -13.22 3.57
CA VAL A 321 15.75 -11.85 4.01
C VAL A 321 17.26 -11.57 3.86
N ALA A 322 18.11 -12.54 4.19
CA ALA A 322 19.55 -12.45 4.02
C ALA A 322 19.93 -12.34 2.55
N LEU A 323 19.29 -13.11 1.67
CA LEU A 323 19.47 -13.05 0.22
C LEU A 323 19.06 -11.68 -0.33
N LEU A 324 17.88 -11.17 0.08
CA LEU A 324 17.42 -9.85 -0.33
C LEU A 324 18.37 -8.75 0.12
N ARG A 325 18.82 -8.77 1.39
CA ARG A 325 19.81 -7.81 1.91
C ARG A 325 21.14 -7.89 1.17
N ALA A 326 21.63 -9.10 0.89
CA ALA A 326 22.87 -9.30 0.14
C ALA A 326 22.77 -8.77 -1.30
N ALA A 327 21.62 -8.95 -1.96
CA ALA A 327 21.36 -8.40 -3.29
C ALA A 327 21.31 -6.86 -3.30
N THR A 328 20.93 -6.24 -2.17
CA THR A 328 20.73 -4.78 -2.07
C THR A 328 21.92 -4.03 -1.47
N ASP A 329 22.79 -4.70 -0.70
CA ASP A 329 23.99 -4.13 -0.05
C ASP A 329 25.14 -3.83 -1.03
N ARG A 330 24.95 -4.05 -2.34
CA ARG A 330 25.94 -3.63 -3.34
C ARG A 330 25.86 -2.10 -3.47
N PRO A 331 26.96 -1.35 -3.24
CA PRO A 331 26.99 0.04 -3.66
C PRO A 331 26.72 0.10 -5.18
N PRO A 332 26.02 1.12 -5.70
CA PRO A 332 25.91 1.31 -7.14
C PRO A 332 27.34 1.43 -7.67
N ALA A 333 27.82 0.38 -8.31
CA ALA A 333 29.21 0.32 -8.71
C ALA A 333 29.43 1.46 -9.71
N THR A 334 30.33 2.38 -9.35
CA THR A 334 31.14 3.13 -10.31
C THR A 334 32.02 2.13 -11.06
N ALA A 335 31.42 1.27 -11.88
CA ALA A 335 32.13 0.32 -12.71
C ALA A 335 32.15 0.90 -14.13
N HIS A 336 33.15 1.73 -14.39
CA HIS A 336 33.62 2.02 -15.73
C HIS A 336 34.29 0.75 -16.27
N THR A 337 33.53 -0.19 -16.80
CA THR A 337 34.07 -1.29 -17.62
C THR A 337 33.05 -1.68 -18.68
N GLU A 338 33.35 -1.31 -19.92
CA GLU A 338 32.62 -1.73 -21.12
C GLU A 338 32.36 -3.24 -21.08
N GLY A 339 31.09 -3.63 -21.16
CA GLY A 339 30.70 -5.02 -21.47
C GLY A 339 29.92 -5.80 -20.40
N SER A 340 29.65 -5.26 -19.20
CA SER A 340 28.73 -5.92 -18.24
C SER A 340 27.93 -4.90 -17.43
N HIS A 341 26.91 -4.33 -18.06
CA HIS A 341 25.98 -3.40 -17.42
C HIS A 341 24.56 -3.92 -17.56
N ASP A 342 24.23 -4.87 -16.69
CA ASP A 342 22.88 -5.17 -16.27
C ASP A 342 22.99 -5.43 -14.76
N VAL A 343 22.25 -4.68 -13.94
CA VAL A 343 21.69 -5.32 -12.73
C VAL A 343 20.37 -5.86 -13.25
N PRO A 344 20.32 -7.09 -13.80
CA PRO A 344 19.09 -7.60 -14.34
C PRO A 344 18.16 -7.83 -13.15
N ILE A 345 17.06 -7.09 -13.11
CA ILE A 345 15.90 -7.47 -12.31
C ILE A 345 15.43 -8.81 -12.88
N SER A 346 15.92 -9.90 -12.29
CA SER A 346 15.89 -11.23 -12.86
C SER A 346 14.98 -12.14 -12.05
N LEU A 347 14.11 -12.88 -12.75
CA LEU A 347 13.53 -14.12 -12.23
C LEU A 347 14.68 -15.13 -12.19
N LEU A 348 15.17 -15.45 -11.00
CA LEU A 348 16.25 -16.41 -10.86
C LEU A 348 15.66 -17.83 -10.71
N VAL A 349 15.28 -18.41 -11.84
CA VAL A 349 14.91 -19.82 -11.91
C VAL A 349 16.19 -20.63 -11.73
N SER A 350 16.37 -21.27 -10.57
CA SER A 350 17.46 -22.22 -10.32
C SER A 350 16.89 -23.60 -10.04
N ALA A 351 16.84 -24.48 -11.03
CA ALA A 351 16.80 -25.93 -10.80
C ALA A 351 18.07 -26.35 -10.05
N ALA A 352 17.96 -27.33 -9.16
CA ALA A 352 18.98 -27.72 -8.17
C ALA A 352 20.29 -28.30 -8.75
N ASP A 353 20.46 -28.36 -10.07
CA ASP A 353 21.54 -29.12 -10.73
C ASP A 353 22.56 -28.26 -11.50
N GLY A 354 22.76 -26.99 -11.14
CA GLY A 354 23.74 -26.13 -11.80
C GLY A 354 24.43 -25.13 -10.89
N ASP A 355 25.75 -24.98 -11.06
CA ASP A 355 26.59 -24.02 -10.34
C ASP A 355 26.08 -22.59 -10.55
N PRO A 356 25.60 -21.92 -9.50
CA PRO A 356 25.14 -20.56 -9.68
C PRO A 356 26.28 -19.58 -9.41
N VAL A 357 26.65 -18.78 -10.41
CA VAL A 357 27.66 -17.72 -10.26
C VAL A 357 27.09 -16.59 -9.38
N PHE A 358 27.42 -16.65 -8.09
CA PHE A 358 27.05 -15.67 -7.07
C PHE A 358 28.28 -15.16 -6.32
N GLY A 359 28.17 -13.98 -5.68
CA GLY A 359 29.16 -13.56 -4.70
C GLY A 359 29.08 -14.44 -3.45
N ASN A 360 30.14 -14.43 -2.63
CA ASN A 360 30.26 -15.31 -1.46
C ASN A 360 29.10 -15.17 -0.45
N ARG A 361 28.42 -14.01 -0.40
CA ARG A 361 27.29 -13.76 0.52
C ARG A 361 25.97 -14.31 -0.01
N GLU A 362 25.67 -14.13 -1.31
CA GLU A 362 24.48 -14.72 -1.91
C GLU A 362 24.59 -16.25 -1.98
N ALA A 363 25.80 -16.78 -2.25
CA ALA A 363 26.07 -18.21 -2.22
C ALA A 363 25.78 -18.84 -0.85
N ALA A 364 26.19 -18.19 0.25
CA ALA A 364 25.91 -18.66 1.60
C ALA A 364 24.41 -18.64 1.96
N ALA A 365 23.67 -17.62 1.50
CA ALA A 365 22.22 -17.54 1.69
C ALA A 365 21.47 -18.63 0.91
N LEU A 366 21.92 -18.94 -0.31
CA LEU A 366 21.35 -20.01 -1.14
C LEU A 366 21.71 -21.41 -0.60
N GLN A 367 22.92 -21.60 -0.09
CA GLN A 367 23.30 -22.81 0.65
C GLN A 367 22.39 -23.02 1.87
N ALA A 368 22.07 -21.97 2.62
CA ALA A 368 21.14 -22.03 3.75
C ALA A 368 19.68 -22.36 3.35
N LEU A 369 19.30 -22.13 2.08
CA LEU A 369 18.03 -22.54 1.48
C LEU A 369 18.04 -23.98 0.93
N GLY A 370 19.17 -24.70 1.08
CA GLY A 370 19.34 -26.06 0.58
C GLY A 370 19.52 -26.14 -0.94
N TRP A 371 20.09 -25.10 -1.56
CA TRP A 371 20.33 -25.02 -3.00
C TRP A 371 21.77 -25.39 -3.41
N ALA A 372 22.53 -26.08 -2.56
CA ALA A 372 23.89 -26.49 -2.87
C ALA A 372 23.90 -27.73 -3.79
N ALA A 373 24.76 -27.73 -4.80
CA ALA A 373 25.18 -28.94 -5.48
C ALA A 373 25.98 -29.81 -4.51
N ASP A 374 25.80 -31.13 -4.56
CA ASP A 374 26.67 -32.10 -3.89
C ASP A 374 28.08 -32.02 -4.49
N GLY A 375 28.90 -31.08 -4.04
CA GLY A 375 30.27 -30.88 -4.49
C GLY A 375 31.10 -30.20 -3.42
N GLU A 376 32.19 -30.84 -3.01
CA GLU A 376 33.14 -30.32 -2.03
C GLU A 376 33.60 -28.89 -2.40
N ALA A 377 33.52 -27.99 -1.42
CA ALA A 377 34.04 -26.64 -1.55
C ALA A 377 35.54 -26.69 -1.88
N THR A 378 35.94 -26.26 -3.08
CA THR A 378 37.36 -26.07 -3.39
C THR A 378 37.88 -24.82 -2.67
N PRO A 379 39.07 -24.86 -2.04
CA PRO A 379 39.56 -23.75 -1.24
C PRO A 379 39.99 -22.56 -2.09
N ALA A 380 39.85 -21.37 -1.50
CA ALA A 380 40.23 -20.09 -2.07
C ALA A 380 41.68 -20.05 -2.59
N GLY A 381 41.85 -19.65 -3.85
CA GLY A 381 43.12 -19.13 -4.36
C GLY A 381 43.53 -19.66 -5.74
N ALA A 382 42.98 -19.09 -6.81
CA ALA A 382 43.65 -19.01 -8.12
C ALA A 382 42.96 -17.96 -9.01
N HIS A 383 43.58 -16.78 -9.14
CA HIS A 383 43.21 -15.80 -10.15
C HIS A 383 43.80 -16.20 -11.51
N GLY A 384 42.94 -16.52 -12.48
CA GLY A 384 43.30 -16.65 -13.89
C GLY A 384 42.38 -15.80 -14.75
N ARG A 385 42.88 -14.67 -15.24
CA ARG A 385 42.23 -13.83 -16.26
C ARG A 385 42.10 -14.65 -17.55
N ALA A 386 40.88 -14.97 -17.96
CA ALA A 386 40.56 -15.36 -19.34
C ALA A 386 39.58 -14.34 -19.92
N THR A 387 40.07 -13.58 -20.89
CA THR A 387 39.36 -12.53 -21.63
C THR A 387 38.30 -13.15 -22.55
N ALA A 388 37.04 -12.80 -22.37
CA ALA A 388 35.95 -13.23 -23.23
C ALA A 388 35.82 -12.30 -24.45
N ASN A 389 36.59 -12.59 -25.50
CA ASN A 389 36.29 -12.14 -26.87
C ASN A 389 36.08 -13.39 -27.72
N GLY A 390 34.92 -13.46 -28.38
CA GLY A 390 34.61 -14.23 -29.60
C GLY A 390 35.14 -15.66 -29.78
N ALA A 391 34.20 -16.59 -30.00
CA ALA A 391 34.38 -17.92 -30.62
C ALA A 391 35.02 -19.01 -29.75
N ASP A 392 34.17 -19.83 -29.10
CA ASP A 392 34.06 -21.27 -29.42
C ASP A 392 32.93 -21.89 -28.59
N ARG A 393 31.80 -22.15 -29.25
CA ARG A 393 30.75 -23.05 -28.75
C ARG A 393 31.12 -24.46 -29.23
N ALA A 394 31.93 -25.17 -28.45
CA ALA A 394 32.17 -26.59 -28.68
C ALA A 394 32.25 -27.36 -27.35
N GLY A 395 31.18 -28.13 -27.06
CA GLY A 395 31.27 -29.43 -26.40
C GLY A 395 31.52 -29.47 -24.89
N LEU A 396 30.45 -29.38 -24.09
CA LEU A 396 30.27 -30.23 -22.91
C LEU A 396 28.84 -30.79 -22.94
N PRO A 397 28.65 -32.10 -23.22
CA PRO A 397 27.34 -32.72 -23.21
C PRO A 397 26.94 -33.03 -21.75
N GLY A 398 25.91 -32.37 -21.23
CA GLY A 398 25.26 -32.79 -19.97
C GLY A 398 24.77 -31.69 -19.01
N LEU A 399 25.12 -30.42 -19.20
CA LEU A 399 24.67 -29.33 -18.31
C LEU A 399 23.51 -28.57 -18.94
N ALA A 400 22.27 -28.91 -18.57
CA ALA A 400 21.11 -28.09 -18.88
C ALA A 400 21.21 -26.78 -18.07
N ALA A 401 21.70 -25.73 -18.72
CA ALA A 401 21.77 -24.39 -18.15
C ALA A 401 20.39 -23.98 -17.62
N THR A 402 20.34 -23.53 -16.38
CA THR A 402 19.11 -23.10 -15.73
C THR A 402 18.52 -21.90 -16.48
N PRO A 403 17.26 -21.96 -16.96
CA PRO A 403 16.72 -20.89 -17.78
C PRO A 403 16.43 -19.65 -16.94
N ARG A 404 17.38 -18.71 -16.91
CA ARG A 404 17.13 -17.37 -16.36
C ARG A 404 16.09 -16.67 -17.23
N LEU A 405 14.94 -16.35 -16.66
CA LEU A 405 13.92 -15.52 -17.32
C LEU A 405 14.07 -14.08 -16.82
N ALA A 406 14.06 -13.12 -17.73
CA ALA A 406 14.01 -11.70 -17.40
C ALA A 406 12.75 -11.12 -18.05
N PRO A 407 11.57 -11.27 -17.39
CA PRO A 407 10.31 -10.83 -17.98
C PRO A 407 10.21 -9.30 -18.12
N LYS A 408 10.81 -8.50 -17.21
CA LYS A 408 10.70 -7.02 -17.27
C LYS A 408 11.21 -6.40 -18.58
N PRO A 409 12.39 -6.76 -19.12
CA PRO A 409 12.84 -6.26 -20.44
C PRO A 409 11.91 -6.61 -21.62
N LEU A 410 11.15 -7.69 -21.51
CA LEU A 410 10.36 -8.26 -22.62
C LEU A 410 8.86 -7.88 -22.54
N LEU A 411 8.29 -7.91 -21.33
CA LEU A 411 6.90 -7.48 -21.03
C LEU A 411 6.78 -5.97 -20.81
N GLY A 412 7.88 -5.27 -20.56
CA GLY A 412 7.85 -3.99 -19.85
C GLY A 412 7.69 -4.19 -18.34
N ASN A 413 7.95 -3.13 -17.58
CA ASN A 413 7.73 -3.12 -16.13
C ASN A 413 6.23 -2.94 -15.85
N LEU A 414 5.61 -3.98 -15.31
CA LEU A 414 4.20 -4.00 -14.94
C LEU A 414 3.94 -3.47 -13.51
N PHE A 415 4.97 -2.94 -12.83
CA PHE A 415 4.88 -2.31 -11.51
C PHE A 415 4.05 -3.15 -10.51
N ALA A 416 2.89 -2.68 -10.06
CA ALA A 416 2.02 -3.38 -9.13
C ALA A 416 1.64 -4.82 -9.56
N ALA A 417 1.58 -5.10 -10.87
CA ALA A 417 1.30 -6.45 -11.40
C ALA A 417 2.56 -7.31 -11.60
N ALA A 418 3.77 -6.75 -11.45
CA ALA A 418 5.01 -7.45 -11.76
C ALA A 418 5.24 -8.68 -10.87
N ALA A 419 5.09 -8.54 -9.54
CA ALA A 419 5.33 -9.65 -8.62
C ALA A 419 4.36 -10.84 -8.82
N PRO A 420 3.03 -10.62 -8.92
CA PRO A 420 2.10 -11.68 -9.29
C PRO A 420 2.40 -12.32 -10.66
N ALA A 421 2.76 -11.52 -11.67
CA ALA A 421 3.11 -12.04 -12.99
C ALA A 421 4.38 -12.93 -12.95
N HIS A 422 5.40 -12.49 -12.23
CA HIS A 422 6.64 -13.26 -12.06
C HIS A 422 6.40 -14.57 -11.31
N LEU A 423 5.55 -14.56 -10.28
CA LEU A 423 5.13 -15.76 -9.57
C LEU A 423 4.38 -16.73 -10.49
N ALA A 424 3.48 -16.23 -11.32
CA ALA A 424 2.75 -17.05 -12.30
C ALA A 424 3.69 -17.78 -13.26
N LEU A 425 4.64 -17.04 -13.84
CA LEU A 425 5.66 -17.57 -14.74
C LEU A 425 6.60 -18.53 -14.02
N GLY A 426 6.96 -18.22 -12.78
CA GLY A 426 7.78 -19.09 -11.92
C GLY A 426 7.08 -20.41 -11.59
N ALA A 427 5.77 -20.40 -11.35
CA ALA A 427 4.99 -21.60 -11.06
C ALA A 427 4.92 -22.54 -12.27
N LEU A 428 4.71 -22.00 -13.46
CA LEU A 428 4.79 -22.76 -14.72
C LEU A 428 6.18 -23.37 -14.93
N ALA A 429 7.22 -22.56 -14.72
CA ALA A 429 8.60 -23.01 -14.85
C ALA A 429 8.96 -24.11 -13.84
N ALA A 430 8.48 -24.01 -12.59
CA ALA A 430 8.67 -25.03 -11.57
C ALA A 430 8.06 -26.37 -11.99
N GLY A 431 6.82 -26.35 -12.52
CA GLY A 431 6.14 -27.53 -13.02
C GLY A 431 6.87 -28.22 -14.18
N GLU A 432 7.43 -27.45 -15.11
CA GLU A 432 8.16 -27.99 -16.27
C GLU A 432 9.57 -28.48 -15.92
N ALA A 433 10.29 -27.79 -15.03
CA ALA A 433 11.65 -28.12 -14.66
C ALA A 433 11.73 -29.26 -13.62
N GLY A 434 10.66 -29.51 -12.86
CA GLY A 434 10.65 -30.51 -11.79
C GLY A 434 11.53 -30.17 -10.58
N GLY A 435 11.98 -28.92 -10.47
CA GLY A 435 12.85 -28.42 -9.39
C GLY A 435 12.32 -27.15 -8.73
N ARG A 436 12.93 -26.75 -7.61
CA ARG A 436 12.58 -25.51 -6.90
C ARG A 436 12.84 -24.27 -7.77
N VAL A 437 12.04 -23.22 -7.57
CA VAL A 437 12.19 -21.93 -8.28
C VAL A 437 12.18 -20.80 -7.27
N LEU A 438 13.11 -19.84 -7.41
CA LEU A 438 13.10 -18.60 -6.64
C LEU A 438 12.61 -17.47 -7.54
N VAL A 439 11.63 -16.75 -7.05
CA VAL A 439 11.09 -15.56 -7.70
C VAL A 439 11.56 -14.35 -6.91
N SER A 440 12.51 -13.60 -7.46
CA SER A 440 12.93 -12.32 -6.90
C SER A 440 12.21 -11.18 -7.60
N CYS A 441 11.61 -10.29 -6.82
CA CYS A 441 10.93 -9.09 -7.30
C CYS A 441 11.72 -7.89 -6.81
N LEU A 442 12.73 -7.51 -7.60
CA LEU A 442 13.51 -6.30 -7.36
C LEU A 442 12.90 -5.13 -8.13
N GLY A 443 12.35 -4.13 -7.45
CA GLY A 443 11.54 -3.09 -8.08
C GLY A 443 11.83 -1.69 -7.59
N PHE A 444 11.09 -0.72 -8.16
CA PHE A 444 11.07 0.64 -7.64
C PHE A 444 10.36 0.70 -6.30
N GLY A 445 10.54 1.83 -5.63
CA GLY A 445 10.15 1.98 -4.25
C GLY A 445 11.13 1.28 -3.31
N SER A 446 10.90 1.48 -2.03
CA SER A 446 11.79 0.98 -0.98
C SER A 446 11.61 -0.52 -0.71
N GLN A 447 10.70 -1.23 -1.39
CA GLN A 447 10.33 -2.61 -1.03
C GLN A 447 10.79 -3.66 -2.05
N GLN A 448 11.41 -4.73 -1.52
CA GLN A 448 11.93 -5.85 -2.31
C GLN A 448 11.35 -7.16 -1.78
N ALA A 449 11.01 -8.10 -2.67
CA ALA A 449 10.41 -9.37 -2.26
C ALA A 449 11.09 -10.58 -2.92
N ALA A 450 11.04 -11.72 -2.22
CA ALA A 450 11.47 -13.02 -2.74
C ALA A 450 10.46 -14.10 -2.37
N PHE A 451 10.22 -15.03 -3.29
CA PHE A 451 9.33 -16.17 -3.09
C PHE A 451 10.00 -17.48 -3.50
N SER A 452 9.80 -18.54 -2.74
CA SER A 452 10.25 -19.88 -3.09
C SER A 452 9.06 -20.73 -3.54
N LEU A 453 9.19 -21.37 -4.70
CA LEU A 453 8.22 -22.26 -5.30
C LEU A 453 8.78 -23.68 -5.37
N GLU A 454 7.95 -24.67 -5.07
CA GLU A 454 8.28 -26.09 -5.21
C GLU A 454 7.33 -26.77 -6.21
N PRO A 455 7.83 -27.71 -7.04
CA PRO A 455 7.00 -28.46 -7.96
C PRO A 455 6.06 -29.40 -7.20
N MET A 456 4.91 -29.74 -7.78
CA MET A 456 3.98 -30.68 -7.14
C MET A 456 4.54 -32.10 -6.99
N THR A 457 5.51 -32.47 -7.83
CA THR A 457 6.18 -33.79 -7.86
C THR A 457 7.23 -33.99 -6.76
N SER A 458 7.72 -32.93 -6.12
CA SER A 458 8.63 -33.09 -4.99
C SER A 458 7.86 -33.65 -3.79
N ARG A 459 8.43 -34.67 -3.11
CA ARG A 459 7.93 -35.06 -1.78
C ARG A 459 7.89 -33.79 -0.93
N SER A 460 6.76 -33.53 -0.26
CA SER A 460 6.68 -32.43 0.70
C SER A 460 7.88 -32.58 1.63
N THR A 461 8.83 -31.65 1.58
CA THR A 461 9.78 -31.55 2.68
C THR A 461 8.89 -31.32 3.89
N PRO A 462 8.95 -32.15 4.95
CA PRO A 462 8.27 -31.78 6.19
C PRO A 462 8.66 -30.33 6.49
N PRO A 463 7.79 -29.49 7.08
CA PRO A 463 8.06 -28.05 7.20
C PRO A 463 9.43 -27.71 7.75
N GLY A 464 10.12 -28.65 8.43
CA GLY A 464 11.55 -29.00 8.40
C GLY A 464 12.60 -28.06 7.79
N ALA A 465 12.36 -27.45 6.62
CA ALA A 465 13.32 -26.58 5.94
C ALA A 465 12.87 -25.11 5.73
N LEU A 466 11.71 -24.70 6.28
CA LEU A 466 11.42 -23.27 6.43
C LEU A 466 12.38 -22.65 7.45
N PRO A 467 12.93 -21.45 7.19
CA PRO A 467 13.77 -20.72 8.15
C PRO A 467 13.10 -20.66 9.53
N ALA A 468 13.89 -20.82 10.59
CA ALA A 468 13.41 -20.85 11.97
C ALA A 468 12.51 -19.64 12.34
N VAL A 469 12.66 -18.51 11.64
CA VAL A 469 11.87 -17.28 11.83
C VAL A 469 10.40 -17.45 11.42
N MET A 470 10.09 -18.21 10.37
CA MET A 470 8.70 -18.49 9.98
C MET A 470 8.05 -19.57 10.83
N ARG A 471 8.83 -20.52 11.35
CA ARG A 471 8.31 -21.58 12.23
C ARG A 471 8.11 -21.14 13.67
N SER A 472 8.96 -20.26 14.20
CA SER A 472 8.80 -19.83 15.59
C SER A 472 7.54 -18.99 15.76
N ALA A 473 7.11 -18.25 14.74
CA ALA A 473 5.84 -17.52 14.71
C ALA A 473 4.61 -18.46 14.81
N ALA A 474 4.56 -19.54 14.03
CA ALA A 474 3.43 -20.46 14.01
C ALA A 474 3.38 -21.42 15.23
N LEU A 475 4.46 -21.52 16.01
CA LEU A 475 4.57 -22.40 17.20
C LEU A 475 4.67 -21.64 18.53
N ALA A 476 5.02 -20.35 18.52
CA ALA A 476 4.90 -19.48 19.68
C ALA A 476 3.46 -18.98 19.77
N GLY A 477 2.90 -18.90 20.98
CA GLY A 477 1.56 -18.34 21.17
C GLY A 477 1.45 -16.92 20.58
N ARG A 478 0.24 -16.54 20.14
CA ARG A 478 -0.05 -15.21 19.59
C ARG A 478 0.43 -14.12 20.55
N HIS A 479 1.24 -13.18 20.07
CA HIS A 479 1.68 -12.05 20.89
C HIS A 479 0.51 -11.10 21.16
N ARG A 480 0.39 -10.62 22.40
CA ARG A 480 -0.50 -9.51 22.73
C ARG A 480 0.08 -8.22 22.17
N VAL A 481 -0.74 -7.41 21.52
CA VAL A 481 -0.29 -6.18 20.84
C VAL A 481 -0.95 -4.97 21.47
N VAL A 482 -0.14 -4.00 21.87
CA VAL A 482 -0.58 -2.81 22.59
C VAL A 482 -0.21 -1.53 21.86
N VAL A 483 -0.98 -0.49 22.10
CA VAL A 483 -0.70 0.88 21.64
C VAL A 483 0.15 1.58 22.69
N THR A 484 1.29 2.14 22.30
CA THR A 484 2.24 2.83 23.21
C THR A 484 2.43 4.31 22.89
N GLY A 485 2.00 4.75 21.70
CA GLY A 485 2.06 6.15 21.28
C GLY A 485 0.91 6.51 20.36
N LEU A 486 0.44 7.75 20.47
CA LEU A 486 -0.65 8.32 19.67
C LEU A 486 -0.20 9.67 19.15
N GLY A 487 -0.55 9.98 17.90
CA GLY A 487 -0.36 11.30 17.30
C GLY A 487 -1.50 11.66 16.37
N ILE A 488 -1.86 12.94 16.33
CA ILE A 488 -3.01 13.45 15.57
C ILE A 488 -2.73 14.86 15.04
N VAL A 489 -3.17 15.10 13.82
CA VAL A 489 -3.46 16.44 13.33
C VAL A 489 -4.85 16.40 12.71
N GLY A 490 -5.77 17.22 13.19
CA GLY A 490 -7.15 17.21 12.70
C GLY A 490 -7.91 18.52 12.93
N PRO A 491 -9.14 18.62 12.41
CA PRO A 491 -9.88 19.90 12.36
C PRO A 491 -10.29 20.46 13.72
N VAL A 492 -10.18 19.63 14.76
CA VAL A 492 -10.47 19.99 16.16
C VAL A 492 -9.22 19.94 17.05
N GLY A 493 -8.01 19.78 16.50
CA GLY A 493 -6.77 19.86 17.27
C GLY A 493 -5.56 19.28 16.54
N ASN A 494 -4.40 19.91 16.73
CA ASN A 494 -3.13 19.54 16.10
C ASN A 494 -2.19 18.75 17.03
N ASP A 495 -2.75 18.27 18.16
CA ASP A 495 -2.11 17.43 19.17
C ASP A 495 -3.18 16.62 19.92
N VAL A 496 -2.81 15.46 20.47
CA VAL A 496 -3.74 14.53 21.13
C VAL A 496 -4.51 15.18 22.29
N PRO A 497 -3.87 15.89 23.25
CA PRO A 497 -4.59 16.57 24.33
C PRO A 497 -5.63 17.58 23.85
N THR A 498 -5.27 18.45 22.90
CA THR A 498 -6.18 19.46 22.35
C THR A 498 -7.32 18.83 21.57
N PHE A 499 -7.00 17.87 20.69
CA PHE A 499 -7.98 17.14 19.90
C PHE A 499 -9.02 16.47 20.81
N TRP A 500 -8.57 15.71 21.82
CA TRP A 500 -9.46 14.99 22.72
C TRP A 500 -10.35 15.90 23.56
N ARG A 501 -9.79 16.97 24.13
CA ARG A 501 -10.54 17.98 24.88
C ARG A 501 -11.59 18.65 24.00
N ASN A 502 -11.27 18.91 22.73
CA ASN A 502 -12.20 19.58 21.82
C ASN A 502 -13.32 18.62 21.35
N LEU A 503 -12.97 17.38 21.06
CA LEU A 503 -13.89 16.32 20.66
C LEU A 503 -14.91 16.02 21.78
N THR A 504 -14.43 15.79 23.00
CA THR A 504 -15.32 15.50 24.16
C THR A 504 -16.19 16.70 24.57
N ALA A 505 -15.76 17.92 24.25
CA ALA A 505 -16.57 19.12 24.40
C ALA A 505 -17.61 19.33 23.27
N GLY A 506 -17.66 18.45 22.26
CA GLY A 506 -18.59 18.55 21.14
C GLY A 506 -18.27 19.72 20.20
N ARG A 507 -17.00 20.12 20.05
CA ARG A 507 -16.64 21.22 19.14
C ARG A 507 -16.62 20.74 17.69
N SER A 508 -17.37 21.43 16.84
CA SER A 508 -17.34 21.20 15.39
C SER A 508 -16.06 21.77 14.77
N GLY A 509 -15.40 20.95 13.97
CA GLY A 509 -14.29 21.31 13.10
C GLY A 509 -14.76 21.91 11.77
N THR A 510 -16.02 21.66 11.38
CA THR A 510 -16.59 22.15 10.13
C THR A 510 -16.80 23.66 10.15
N GLY A 511 -16.50 24.29 9.02
CA GLY A 511 -16.76 25.70 8.75
C GLY A 511 -16.81 26.00 7.25
N PRO A 512 -16.96 27.26 6.85
CA PRO A 512 -16.70 27.71 5.48
C PRO A 512 -15.26 27.37 5.07
N LEU A 513 -15.05 26.96 3.81
CA LEU A 513 -13.71 26.69 3.29
C LEU A 513 -12.90 27.99 3.16
N THR A 514 -11.63 27.92 3.55
CA THR A 514 -10.67 29.03 3.48
C THR A 514 -9.42 28.68 2.68
N LEU A 515 -9.16 27.39 2.41
CA LEU A 515 -7.99 26.93 1.66
C LEU A 515 -7.97 27.42 0.20
N PHE A 516 -9.13 27.68 -0.39
CA PHE A 516 -9.30 28.26 -1.73
C PHE A 516 -10.70 28.86 -1.89
N ASP A 517 -10.90 29.69 -2.92
CA ASP A 517 -12.22 30.27 -3.20
C ASP A 517 -13.18 29.22 -3.80
N ALA A 518 -13.98 28.62 -2.93
CA ALA A 518 -14.99 27.62 -3.29
C ALA A 518 -16.33 28.22 -3.75
N SER A 519 -16.44 29.53 -4.00
CA SER A 519 -17.70 30.18 -4.41
C SER A 519 -18.25 29.67 -5.75
N GLY A 520 -17.39 29.10 -6.59
CA GLY A 520 -17.80 28.47 -7.85
C GLY A 520 -18.25 27.01 -7.73
N LEU A 521 -18.06 26.36 -6.58
CA LEU A 521 -18.42 24.97 -6.36
C LEU A 521 -19.81 24.84 -5.74
N LEU A 522 -20.43 23.67 -5.90
CA LEU A 522 -21.72 23.34 -5.26
C LEU A 522 -21.60 23.25 -3.74
N VAL A 523 -20.44 22.82 -3.24
CA VAL A 523 -20.12 22.72 -1.81
C VAL A 523 -19.01 23.71 -1.48
N GLY A 524 -19.17 24.47 -0.39
CA GLY A 524 -18.24 25.51 0.05
C GLY A 524 -17.88 25.41 1.53
N ILE A 525 -18.09 24.24 2.13
CA ILE A 525 -17.84 23.94 3.54
C ILE A 525 -16.90 22.74 3.65
N GLY A 526 -16.15 22.67 4.75
CA GLY A 526 -15.24 21.58 5.05
C GLY A 526 -14.75 21.65 6.48
N ALA A 527 -14.16 20.57 6.97
CA ALA A 527 -13.46 20.52 8.25
C ALA A 527 -11.95 20.65 8.00
N GLU A 528 -11.48 21.90 7.89
CA GLU A 528 -10.07 22.23 7.67
C GLU A 528 -9.25 22.07 8.96
N VAL A 529 -7.99 21.64 8.83
CA VAL A 529 -7.03 21.72 9.93
C VAL A 529 -6.68 23.20 10.14
N LYS A 530 -6.90 23.69 11.37
CA LYS A 530 -6.74 25.10 11.75
C LYS A 530 -5.34 25.35 12.31
N ASP A 531 -4.81 26.55 12.09
CA ASP A 531 -3.55 27.01 12.68
C ASP A 531 -2.35 26.06 12.45
N PHE A 532 -2.30 25.41 11.28
CA PHE A 532 -1.23 24.48 10.90
C PHE A 532 -0.10 25.21 10.17
N ASP A 533 1.12 25.06 10.70
CA ASP A 533 2.34 25.64 10.12
C ASP A 533 3.11 24.56 9.32
N PRO A 534 3.01 24.57 7.97
CA PRO A 534 3.73 23.62 7.13
C PRO A 534 5.26 23.83 7.16
N ASP A 535 5.73 25.05 7.37
CA ASP A 535 7.17 25.35 7.37
C ASP A 535 7.84 24.80 8.62
N ARG A 536 7.13 24.78 9.74
CA ARG A 536 7.56 24.07 10.95
C ARG A 536 7.79 22.57 10.69
N VAL A 537 6.88 21.92 9.94
CA VAL A 537 7.03 20.51 9.56
C VAL A 537 8.22 20.32 8.62
N LYS A 538 8.38 21.19 7.62
CA LYS A 538 9.54 21.14 6.70
C LYS A 538 10.87 21.36 7.42
N GLY A 539 10.90 22.19 8.46
CA GLY A 539 12.07 22.35 9.34
C GLY A 539 12.42 21.08 10.11
N TRP A 540 11.43 20.23 10.41
CA TRP A 540 11.65 18.92 11.03
C TRP A 540 12.05 17.84 10.03
N PHE A 541 11.58 17.94 8.80
CA PHE A 541 11.79 16.98 7.72
C PHE A 541 12.34 17.68 6.48
N PRO A 542 13.67 17.93 6.39
CA PRO A 542 14.26 18.64 5.26
C PRO A 542 14.01 17.97 3.90
N ALA A 543 13.88 16.64 3.87
CA ALA A 543 13.50 15.88 2.67
C ALA A 543 12.11 16.25 2.13
N ALA A 544 11.26 16.86 2.97
CA ALA A 544 9.93 17.35 2.62
C ALA A 544 9.90 18.84 2.22
N ALA A 545 11.06 19.50 2.08
CA ALA A 545 11.11 20.95 1.82
C ALA A 545 10.34 21.39 0.56
N ARG A 546 10.27 20.51 -0.45
CA ARG A 546 9.56 20.74 -1.72
C ARG A 546 8.14 20.19 -1.74
N ASP A 547 7.72 19.46 -0.71
CA ASP A 547 6.38 18.89 -0.62
C ASP A 547 5.34 20.01 -0.38
N ARG A 548 4.30 20.00 -1.21
CA ARG A 548 3.16 20.93 -1.16
C ARG A 548 1.85 20.25 -0.78
N ASP A 549 1.84 18.91 -0.79
CA ASP A 549 0.65 18.13 -0.46
C ASP A 549 0.39 18.16 1.04
N ARG A 550 -0.80 18.67 1.41
CA ARG A 550 -1.23 18.76 2.80
C ARG A 550 -1.24 17.39 3.47
N LYS A 551 -1.67 16.32 2.79
CA LYS A 551 -1.74 14.99 3.41
C LYS A 551 -0.37 14.50 3.88
N VAL A 552 0.69 14.81 3.12
CA VAL A 552 2.07 14.46 3.47
C VAL A 552 2.52 15.23 4.71
N LEU A 553 2.33 16.55 4.73
CA LEU A 553 2.79 17.39 5.85
C LEU A 553 2.01 17.13 7.14
N LEU A 554 0.69 16.94 7.06
CA LEU A 554 -0.16 16.56 8.19
C LEU A 554 0.26 15.19 8.74
N GLY A 555 0.51 14.23 7.85
CA GLY A 555 0.96 12.88 8.20
C GLY A 555 2.30 12.87 8.93
N LEU A 556 3.29 13.65 8.45
CA LEU A 556 4.60 13.77 9.10
C LEU A 556 4.51 14.36 10.51
N ALA A 557 3.66 15.37 10.71
CA ALA A 557 3.43 15.95 12.02
C ALA A 557 2.78 14.96 13.00
N ALA A 558 1.73 14.23 12.57
CA ALA A 558 1.07 13.22 13.39
C ALA A 558 1.99 12.02 13.70
N ALA A 559 2.75 11.53 12.72
CA ALA A 559 3.74 10.47 12.91
C ALA A 559 4.82 10.89 13.92
N ARG A 560 5.30 12.14 13.83
CA ARG A 560 6.24 12.69 14.80
C ARG A 560 5.67 12.70 16.21
N GLU A 561 4.45 13.18 16.41
CA GLU A 561 3.80 13.18 17.73
C GLU A 561 3.67 11.76 18.29
N ALA A 562 3.23 10.79 17.46
CA ALA A 562 3.07 9.40 17.88
C ALA A 562 4.40 8.77 18.33
N MET A 563 5.47 8.98 17.55
CA MET A 563 6.81 8.49 17.87
C MET A 563 7.37 9.16 19.12
N GLN A 564 7.12 10.46 19.33
CA GLN A 564 7.49 11.16 20.55
C GLN A 564 6.74 10.64 21.78
N ALA A 565 5.42 10.45 21.67
CA ALA A 565 4.58 9.91 22.73
C ALA A 565 5.01 8.49 23.16
N ALA A 566 5.48 7.68 22.22
CA ALA A 566 6.03 6.35 22.50
C ALA A 566 7.45 6.36 23.10
N GLY A 567 8.13 7.51 23.14
CA GLY A 567 9.55 7.60 23.54
C GLY A 567 10.52 7.09 22.47
N LEU A 568 10.14 7.14 21.19
CA LEU A 568 10.91 6.69 20.02
C LEU A 568 11.34 7.86 19.11
N ALA A 569 11.55 9.04 19.70
CA ALA A 569 11.83 10.25 18.93
C ALA A 569 13.21 10.23 18.23
N THR A 570 13.23 10.64 16.96
CA THR A 570 14.32 11.43 16.34
C THR A 570 13.70 12.32 15.25
N PRO A 571 13.87 13.64 15.35
CA PRO A 571 14.85 14.25 14.45
C PRO A 571 15.74 15.32 15.13
N ALA A 572 17.01 15.37 14.68
CA ALA A 572 18.19 16.07 15.20
C ALA A 572 18.87 15.48 16.46
N GLY A 573 19.39 14.25 16.35
CA GLY A 573 20.37 13.67 17.27
C GLY A 573 20.69 12.20 16.92
N PRO A 574 21.92 11.69 17.16
CA PRO A 574 22.23 10.29 16.90
C PRO A 574 21.45 9.37 17.84
N ALA A 575 20.63 8.48 17.28
CA ALA A 575 19.99 7.42 18.04
C ALA A 575 21.06 6.50 18.65
N THR A 576 20.81 5.96 19.85
CA THR A 576 21.68 4.90 20.40
C THR A 576 21.67 3.69 19.45
N PRO A 577 22.77 2.91 19.35
CA PRO A 577 22.78 1.69 18.52
C PRO A 577 21.61 0.74 18.82
N ALA A 578 21.19 0.66 20.08
CA ALA A 578 20.04 -0.14 20.50
C ALA A 578 18.70 0.44 20.02
N ALA A 579 18.53 1.77 20.00
CA ALA A 579 17.34 2.40 19.42
C ALA A 579 17.31 2.20 17.90
N ARG A 580 18.46 2.32 17.23
CA ARG A 580 18.56 2.09 15.77
C ARG A 580 18.23 0.65 15.39
N ALA A 581 18.80 -0.34 16.09
CA ALA A 581 18.54 -1.75 15.83
C ALA A 581 17.05 -2.13 16.01
N ARG A 582 16.31 -1.44 16.88
CA ARG A 582 14.85 -1.61 17.02
C ARG A 582 14.09 -1.07 15.82
N LEU A 583 14.41 0.14 15.37
CA LEU A 583 13.77 0.78 14.22
C LEU A 583 14.08 0.06 12.91
N ASP A 584 15.27 -0.54 12.77
CA ASP A 584 15.65 -1.33 11.58
C ASP A 584 14.73 -2.54 11.34
N ARG A 585 14.02 -3.03 12.37
CA ARG A 585 13.07 -4.14 12.27
C ARG A 585 11.60 -3.70 12.38
N ALA A 586 11.36 -2.41 12.62
CA ALA A 586 10.01 -1.91 12.78
C ALA A 586 9.28 -1.87 11.43
N ALA A 587 8.01 -2.27 11.44
CA ALA A 587 7.15 -2.17 10.27
C ALA A 587 6.53 -0.77 10.16
N LEU A 588 6.21 -0.35 8.94
CA LEU A 588 5.54 0.91 8.64
C LEU A 588 4.31 0.65 7.76
N HIS A 589 3.12 1.01 8.23
CA HIS A 589 1.88 0.82 7.50
C HIS A 589 1.16 2.16 7.36
N VAL A 590 1.01 2.67 6.14
CA VAL A 590 0.46 4.01 5.89
C VAL A 590 -0.80 3.93 5.02
N GLY A 591 -1.89 4.49 5.51
CA GLY A 591 -3.15 4.63 4.76
C GLY A 591 -3.26 6.00 4.08
N VAL A 592 -3.65 6.02 2.81
CA VAL A 592 -3.89 7.23 2.00
C VAL A 592 -5.01 6.94 1.00
N SER A 593 -5.79 7.93 0.56
CA SER A 593 -6.84 7.67 -0.44
C SER A 593 -6.33 7.81 -1.88
N LEU A 594 -5.88 9.01 -2.25
CA LEU A 594 -5.61 9.39 -3.63
C LEU A 594 -4.35 10.22 -3.81
N GLU A 595 -3.85 10.14 -5.03
CA GLU A 595 -2.82 11.03 -5.53
C GLU A 595 -3.40 12.43 -5.73
N VAL A 596 -2.61 13.44 -5.41
CA VAL A 596 -2.99 14.84 -5.62
C VAL A 596 -2.33 15.31 -6.90
N PHE A 597 -3.15 15.79 -7.83
CA PHE A 597 -2.73 16.37 -9.10
C PHE A 597 -2.92 17.89 -9.03
N PHE A 598 -1.84 18.65 -9.24
CA PHE A 598 -1.85 20.11 -9.08
C PHE A 598 -2.27 20.79 -10.40
N LEU A 599 -3.57 21.10 -10.52
CA LEU A 599 -4.12 21.76 -11.71
C LEU A 599 -3.48 23.13 -11.98
N GLU A 600 -2.98 23.79 -10.94
CA GLU A 600 -2.29 25.08 -10.99
C GLU A 600 -1.05 25.03 -11.89
N ASP A 601 -0.36 23.89 -11.94
CA ASP A 601 0.87 23.74 -12.71
C ASP A 601 0.61 23.47 -14.20
N VAL A 602 -0.57 22.95 -14.54
CA VAL A 602 -0.94 22.57 -15.92
C VAL A 602 -1.94 23.50 -16.59
N THR A 603 -2.76 24.21 -15.83
CA THR A 603 -3.78 25.12 -16.37
C THR A 603 -3.17 26.25 -17.22
N PRO A 604 -2.04 26.88 -16.83
CA PRO A 604 -1.39 27.89 -17.68
C PRO A 604 -0.95 27.34 -19.05
N LEU A 605 -0.67 26.04 -19.14
CA LEU A 605 -0.24 25.39 -20.37
C LEU A 605 -1.39 25.20 -21.37
N ALA A 606 -2.65 25.24 -20.90
CA ALA A 606 -3.82 25.10 -21.77
C ALA A 606 -3.85 26.15 -22.88
N ARG A 607 -3.33 27.36 -22.62
CA ARG A 607 -3.25 28.46 -23.61
C ARG A 607 -2.25 28.20 -24.74
N GLN A 608 -1.28 27.33 -24.49
CA GLN A 608 -0.22 26.96 -25.43
C GLN A 608 -0.62 25.73 -26.28
N GLY A 609 -1.81 25.17 -26.02
CA GLY A 609 -2.33 23.96 -26.65
C GLY A 609 -2.10 22.73 -25.77
N LEU A 610 -3.11 21.84 -25.74
CA LEU A 610 -3.00 20.50 -25.16
C LEU A 610 -2.87 19.45 -26.28
N GLU A 611 -2.09 19.75 -27.31
CA GLU A 611 -1.76 18.78 -28.36
C GLU A 611 -0.78 17.74 -27.82
N HIS A 612 -0.75 16.55 -28.43
CA HIS A 612 0.11 15.44 -27.97
C HIS A 612 1.58 15.87 -27.88
N GLY A 613 2.22 15.63 -26.73
CA GLY A 613 3.63 15.95 -26.49
C GLY A 613 3.90 17.41 -26.11
N ALA A 614 2.90 18.31 -26.23
CA ALA A 614 3.05 19.71 -25.81
C ALA A 614 3.19 19.83 -24.28
N MET A 615 2.43 19.03 -23.52
CA MET A 615 2.51 19.05 -22.07
C MET A 615 3.86 18.52 -21.58
N ALA A 616 4.34 17.41 -22.15
CA ALA A 616 5.66 16.86 -21.85
C ALA A 616 6.77 17.90 -22.04
N ARG A 617 6.84 18.54 -23.22
CA ARG A 617 7.87 19.57 -23.52
C ARG A 617 7.83 20.75 -22.57
N LEU A 618 6.63 21.18 -22.15
CA LEU A 618 6.45 22.33 -21.27
C LEU A 618 6.73 22.01 -19.80
N LEU A 619 6.33 20.83 -19.34
CA LEU A 619 6.52 20.40 -17.95
C LEU A 619 7.94 19.93 -17.68
N LEU A 620 8.61 19.35 -18.68
CA LEU A 620 9.98 18.83 -18.58
C LEU A 620 11.04 19.83 -19.07
N GLY A 621 10.70 20.77 -19.95
CA GLY A 621 11.62 21.78 -20.50
C GLY A 621 11.81 23.04 -19.65
N GLY A 622 11.23 23.10 -18.45
CA GLY A 622 11.37 24.22 -17.51
C GLY A 622 12.70 24.20 -16.73
N ALA A 623 13.03 25.30 -16.05
CA ALA A 623 14.22 25.42 -15.21
C ALA A 623 14.32 24.28 -14.15
N PRO A 624 15.53 23.84 -13.77
CA PRO A 624 15.73 22.83 -12.73
C PRO A 624 14.99 23.21 -11.43
N GLY A 625 14.31 22.23 -10.82
CA GLY A 625 13.68 22.40 -9.50
C GLY A 625 12.18 22.67 -9.47
N ARG A 626 11.45 22.53 -10.59
CA ARG A 626 9.98 22.58 -10.58
C ARG A 626 9.41 21.43 -9.71
N PRO A 627 8.42 21.70 -8.84
CA PRO A 627 7.81 20.65 -8.02
C PRO A 627 7.09 19.60 -8.88
N PRO A 628 6.97 18.35 -8.38
CA PRO A 628 6.30 17.28 -9.11
C PRO A 628 4.82 17.63 -9.35
N LEU A 629 4.33 17.26 -10.53
CA LEU A 629 2.95 17.50 -10.96
C LEU A 629 1.93 16.70 -10.13
N GLN A 630 2.38 15.58 -9.59
CA GLN A 630 1.57 14.62 -8.87
C GLN A 630 2.36 14.13 -7.65
N THR A 631 1.69 14.04 -6.51
CA THR A 631 2.28 13.43 -5.31
C THR A 631 1.98 11.93 -5.30
N PRO A 632 3.00 11.05 -5.39
CA PRO A 632 2.82 9.60 -5.31
C PRO A 632 2.20 9.16 -3.98
N LEU A 633 1.44 8.06 -3.98
CA LEU A 633 0.77 7.55 -2.78
C LEU A 633 1.73 7.14 -1.65
N ASP A 634 2.91 6.62 -1.99
CA ASP A 634 3.89 6.15 -1.02
C ASP A 634 4.83 7.25 -0.50
N ARG A 635 4.71 8.50 -0.98
CA ARG A 635 5.57 9.61 -0.59
C ARG A 635 5.60 9.86 0.92
N LEU A 636 4.46 9.72 1.60
CA LEU A 636 4.40 9.84 3.06
C LEU A 636 5.14 8.69 3.75
N ALA A 637 4.95 7.46 3.27
CA ALA A 637 5.63 6.29 3.82
C ALA A 637 7.15 6.33 3.57
N GLU A 638 7.58 6.88 2.43
CA GLU A 638 8.98 7.18 2.13
C GLU A 638 9.59 8.12 3.17
N LEU A 639 9.02 9.30 3.32
CA LEU A 639 9.54 10.34 4.21
C LEU A 639 9.56 9.91 5.69
N ILE A 640 8.54 9.20 6.14
CA ILE A 640 8.52 8.61 7.49
C ILE A 640 9.60 7.53 7.60
N GLY A 641 9.66 6.60 6.66
CA GLY A 641 10.63 5.52 6.68
C GLY A 641 12.07 6.03 6.75
N ASP A 642 12.39 7.09 6.01
CA ASP A 642 13.73 7.66 5.96
C ASP A 642 14.08 8.46 7.22
N ALA A 643 13.11 9.21 7.76
CA ALA A 643 13.33 10.02 8.96
C ALA A 643 13.67 9.18 10.20
N TRP A 644 13.12 7.97 10.31
CA TRP A 644 13.38 7.05 11.43
C TRP A 644 14.27 5.85 11.07
N GLY A 645 14.62 5.68 9.79
CA GLY A 645 15.45 4.57 9.32
C GLY A 645 14.75 3.21 9.37
N PHE A 646 13.44 3.16 9.13
CA PHE A 646 12.69 1.90 9.10
C PHE A 646 13.14 1.01 7.93
N ALA A 647 13.73 -0.14 8.25
CA ALA A 647 14.14 -1.18 7.30
C ALA A 647 13.28 -2.46 7.37
N GLY A 648 12.28 -2.50 8.26
CA GLY A 648 11.24 -3.54 8.27
C GLY A 648 10.19 -3.32 7.17
N PRO A 649 9.21 -4.22 7.03
CA PRO A 649 8.19 -4.14 5.98
C PRO A 649 7.44 -2.79 5.96
N ARG A 650 7.16 -2.26 4.76
CA ARG A 650 6.54 -0.95 4.53
C ARG A 650 5.35 -1.05 3.56
N SER A 651 4.10 -0.99 4.02
CA SER A 651 2.94 -0.98 3.11
C SER A 651 2.28 0.39 3.00
N THR A 652 1.75 0.67 1.81
CA THR A 652 0.84 1.79 1.57
C THR A 652 -0.51 1.22 1.13
N ASN A 653 -1.55 1.40 1.96
CA ASN A 653 -2.88 0.89 1.70
C ASN A 653 -3.80 2.03 1.22
N CYS A 654 -4.58 1.79 0.17
CA CYS A 654 -5.48 2.77 -0.43
C CYS A 654 -6.94 2.34 -0.51
N SER A 655 -7.41 1.57 0.47
CA SER A 655 -8.80 1.07 0.58
C SER A 655 -9.83 2.16 0.97
N ALA A 656 -9.74 3.33 0.34
CA ALA A 656 -10.58 4.51 0.56
C ALA A 656 -10.78 4.81 2.06
N CYS A 657 -12.01 4.97 2.53
CA CYS A 657 -12.33 5.36 3.90
C CYS A 657 -11.93 4.32 4.96
N ALA A 658 -11.68 3.08 4.57
CA ALA A 658 -11.26 1.99 5.46
C ALA A 658 -9.73 1.88 5.60
N ALA A 659 -8.95 2.58 4.76
CA ALA A 659 -7.49 2.46 4.72
C ALA A 659 -6.84 2.65 6.09
N GLY A 660 -7.23 3.68 6.85
CA GLY A 660 -6.67 3.95 8.17
C GLY A 660 -6.95 2.87 9.22
N ALA A 661 -8.12 2.23 9.18
CA ALA A 661 -8.41 1.10 10.06
C ALA A 661 -7.66 -0.17 9.61
N MET A 662 -7.59 -0.41 8.29
CA MET A 662 -6.92 -1.58 7.74
C MET A 662 -5.41 -1.57 8.03
N VAL A 663 -4.71 -0.44 7.92
CA VAL A 663 -3.26 -0.39 8.23
C VAL A 663 -2.96 -0.63 9.71
N VAL A 664 -3.84 -0.21 10.61
CA VAL A 664 -3.74 -0.54 12.04
C VAL A 664 -3.96 -2.04 12.27
N GLY A 665 -4.95 -2.64 11.60
CA GLY A 665 -5.24 -4.08 11.65
C GLY A 665 -4.15 -4.96 11.01
N GLU A 666 -3.56 -4.51 9.91
CA GLU A 666 -2.42 -5.16 9.25
C GLU A 666 -1.18 -5.16 10.15
N ALA A 667 -0.85 -4.02 10.76
CA ALA A 667 0.25 -3.90 11.70
C ALA A 667 0.01 -4.76 12.95
N PHE A 668 -1.22 -4.76 13.49
CA PHE A 668 -1.64 -5.64 14.57
C PHE A 668 -1.40 -7.12 14.23
N THR A 669 -1.87 -7.57 13.07
CA THR A 669 -1.71 -8.95 12.63
C THR A 669 -0.23 -9.29 12.47
N ALA A 670 0.57 -8.42 11.84
CA ALA A 670 2.00 -8.65 11.67
C ALA A 670 2.73 -8.83 13.02
N LEU A 671 2.48 -7.97 14.01
CA LEU A 671 3.11 -8.06 15.33
C LEU A 671 2.63 -9.28 16.13
N ARG A 672 1.32 -9.56 16.10
CA ARG A 672 0.72 -10.70 16.80
C ARG A 672 1.31 -12.03 16.35
N GLU A 673 1.57 -12.16 15.05
CA GLU A 673 2.16 -13.35 14.44
C GLU A 673 3.71 -13.31 14.45
N GLY A 674 4.33 -12.40 15.21
CA GLY A 674 5.79 -12.38 15.42
C GLY A 674 6.60 -11.85 14.23
N HIS A 675 5.98 -11.16 13.27
CA HIS A 675 6.65 -10.50 12.15
C HIS A 675 7.19 -9.11 12.51
N GLY A 676 7.75 -8.99 13.71
CA GLY A 676 8.25 -7.74 14.29
C GLY A 676 7.78 -7.55 15.72
N GLU A 677 8.40 -6.59 16.41
CA GLU A 677 8.09 -6.25 17.81
C GLU A 677 7.49 -4.83 17.94
N LEU A 678 7.60 -4.03 16.87
CA LEU A 678 7.26 -2.62 16.80
C LEU A 678 6.75 -2.28 15.39
N ALA A 679 5.67 -1.50 15.31
CA ALA A 679 5.17 -0.94 14.07
C ALA A 679 4.66 0.49 14.27
N LEU A 680 4.86 1.34 13.27
CA LEU A 680 4.14 2.60 13.14
C LEU A 680 3.02 2.40 12.12
N ALA A 681 1.78 2.61 12.53
CA ALA A 681 0.61 2.45 11.68
C ALA A 681 -0.28 3.69 11.76
N GLY A 682 -0.73 4.20 10.62
CA GLY A 682 -1.55 5.39 10.59
C GLY A 682 -1.94 5.82 9.20
N ALA A 683 -2.74 6.87 9.10
CA ALA A 683 -3.21 7.36 7.81
C ALA A 683 -3.31 8.87 7.80
N ALA A 684 -3.20 9.44 6.61
CA ALA A 684 -3.31 10.88 6.37
C ALA A 684 -4.08 11.14 5.08
N ASP A 685 -4.91 12.19 5.10
CA ASP A 685 -5.70 12.56 3.93
C ASP A 685 -6.04 14.05 3.91
N SER A 686 -6.15 14.60 2.70
CA SER A 686 -6.71 15.93 2.45
C SER A 686 -7.31 15.99 1.05
N MET A 687 -8.64 15.85 1.00
CA MET A 687 -9.44 16.05 -0.22
C MET A 687 -10.01 17.47 -0.31
N LEU A 688 -9.54 18.38 0.56
CA LEU A 688 -9.91 19.80 0.58
C LEU A 688 -9.09 20.60 -0.43
N ASN A 689 -9.15 20.17 -1.68
CA ASN A 689 -8.63 20.85 -2.84
C ASN A 689 -9.72 20.88 -3.94
N PRO A 690 -9.59 21.73 -4.97
CA PRO A 690 -10.63 21.89 -5.99
C PRO A 690 -11.04 20.58 -6.67
N LEU A 691 -10.07 19.74 -7.04
CA LEU A 691 -10.33 18.46 -7.71
C LEU A 691 -11.05 17.47 -6.77
N GLY A 692 -10.58 17.36 -5.53
CA GLY A 692 -11.17 16.47 -4.53
C GLY A 692 -12.60 16.86 -4.17
N LEU A 693 -12.81 18.12 -3.77
CA LEU A 693 -14.14 18.63 -3.40
C LEU A 693 -15.10 18.60 -4.60
N GLY A 694 -14.61 18.95 -5.80
CA GLY A 694 -15.37 18.88 -7.05
C GLY A 694 -15.81 17.46 -7.40
N GLY A 695 -14.90 16.48 -7.30
CA GLY A 695 -15.19 15.07 -7.55
C GLY A 695 -16.27 14.53 -6.62
N PHE A 696 -16.14 14.73 -5.31
CA PHE A 696 -17.16 14.30 -4.34
C PHE A 696 -18.49 15.06 -4.49
N SER A 697 -18.46 16.31 -4.94
CA SER A 697 -19.68 17.07 -5.28
C SER A 697 -20.43 16.45 -6.47
N LEU A 698 -19.72 16.00 -7.50
CA LEU A 698 -20.32 15.32 -8.66
C LEU A 698 -20.98 13.99 -8.27
N LEU A 699 -20.43 13.29 -7.28
CA LEU A 699 -21.01 12.07 -6.72
C LEU A 699 -22.25 12.33 -5.83
N ARG A 700 -22.55 13.59 -5.51
CA ARG A 700 -23.60 13.99 -4.56
C ARG A 700 -23.45 13.30 -3.19
N ALA A 701 -22.21 13.09 -2.77
CA ALA A 701 -21.89 12.48 -1.48
C ALA A 701 -21.84 13.51 -0.34
N LEU A 702 -21.77 14.80 -0.68
CA LEU A 702 -21.50 15.89 0.26
C LEU A 702 -22.76 16.66 0.63
N SER A 703 -22.83 17.09 1.88
CA SER A 703 -23.84 18.05 2.35
C SER A 703 -23.69 19.38 1.61
N VAL A 704 -24.81 19.98 1.25
CA VAL A 704 -24.87 21.32 0.62
C VAL A 704 -25.32 22.40 1.60
N ASN A 705 -25.49 22.06 2.88
CA ASN A 705 -25.98 22.97 3.92
C ASN A 705 -24.93 24.02 4.31
N ARG A 706 -24.99 25.18 3.67
CA ARG A 706 -24.07 26.31 3.89
C ARG A 706 -24.51 27.26 5.00
N ASP A 707 -25.79 27.25 5.36
CA ASP A 707 -26.35 28.25 6.27
C ASP A 707 -25.86 28.06 7.70
N ARG A 708 -25.60 26.79 8.09
CA ARG A 708 -25.00 26.43 9.38
C ARG A 708 -23.91 25.37 9.19
N PRO A 709 -22.72 25.73 8.69
CA PRO A 709 -21.66 24.78 8.34
C PRO A 709 -21.30 23.84 9.49
N GLU A 710 -21.10 24.39 10.69
CA GLU A 710 -20.82 23.64 11.92
C GLU A 710 -21.87 22.57 12.29
N ALA A 711 -23.09 22.70 11.75
CA ALA A 711 -24.21 21.75 11.92
C ALA A 711 -24.49 20.87 10.68
N ALA A 712 -23.67 20.96 9.63
CA ALA A 712 -23.91 20.25 8.37
C ALA A 712 -23.67 18.73 8.51
N CYS A 713 -22.58 18.31 9.16
CA CYS A 713 -22.34 16.91 9.43
C CYS A 713 -23.18 16.44 10.62
N ARG A 714 -24.23 15.66 10.34
CA ARG A 714 -25.22 15.19 11.32
C ARG A 714 -25.52 13.68 11.19
N PRO A 715 -24.57 12.82 11.58
CA PRO A 715 -24.77 11.37 11.54
C PRO A 715 -26.04 10.93 12.27
N PHE A 716 -26.79 10.00 11.66
CA PHE A 716 -28.02 9.39 12.18
C PHE A 716 -29.23 10.34 12.35
N ASP A 717 -29.08 11.63 12.01
CA ASP A 717 -30.17 12.61 12.05
C ASP A 717 -31.08 12.48 10.82
N ALA A 718 -32.39 12.59 11.00
CA ALA A 718 -33.38 12.49 9.92
C ALA A 718 -33.17 13.55 8.81
N GLY A 719 -32.55 14.69 9.14
CA GLY A 719 -32.25 15.77 8.20
C GLY A 719 -30.88 15.66 7.53
N ARG A 720 -30.15 14.55 7.67
CA ARG A 720 -28.83 14.35 7.04
C ARG A 720 -28.95 14.28 5.52
N ASP A 721 -28.07 14.98 4.81
CA ASP A 721 -28.10 15.11 3.35
C ASP A 721 -26.77 14.72 2.67
N GLY A 722 -25.75 14.36 3.45
CA GLY A 722 -24.44 14.00 2.96
C GLY A 722 -23.35 14.19 4.02
N THR A 723 -22.14 13.74 3.71
CA THR A 723 -20.99 13.97 4.59
C THR A 723 -20.42 15.38 4.40
N VAL A 724 -19.56 15.82 5.33
CA VAL A 724 -18.65 16.96 5.12
C VAL A 724 -17.25 16.41 4.94
N LEU A 725 -16.48 16.87 3.96
CA LEU A 725 -15.07 16.48 3.85
C LEU A 725 -14.25 17.12 4.97
N GLY A 726 -13.39 16.33 5.59
CA GLY A 726 -12.34 16.80 6.49
C GLY A 726 -10.96 16.49 5.93
N GLU A 727 -9.94 17.06 6.55
CA GLU A 727 -8.54 16.68 6.35
C GLU A 727 -7.86 16.41 7.70
N GLY A 728 -6.81 15.60 7.69
CA GLY A 728 -6.06 15.29 8.90
C GLY A 728 -5.22 14.03 8.77
N ALA A 729 -4.58 13.65 9.87
CA ALA A 729 -3.78 12.45 9.98
C ALA A 729 -3.78 11.92 11.42
N ALA A 730 -3.74 10.60 11.59
CA ALA A 730 -3.50 9.96 12.88
C ALA A 730 -2.52 8.81 12.73
N PHE A 731 -1.63 8.65 13.72
CA PHE A 731 -0.67 7.57 13.80
C PHE A 731 -0.64 6.95 15.20
N LEU A 732 -0.44 5.63 15.23
CA LEU A 732 -0.35 4.80 16.41
C LEU A 732 0.98 4.04 16.37
N VAL A 733 1.68 4.03 17.50
CA VAL A 733 2.81 3.13 17.72
C VAL A 733 2.27 1.85 18.35
N LEU A 734 2.45 0.74 17.66
CA LEU A 734 2.02 -0.59 18.08
C LEU A 734 3.22 -1.44 18.45
N GLU A 735 3.13 -2.18 19.55
CA GLU A 735 4.19 -3.06 20.03
C GLU A 735 3.64 -4.37 20.57
N THR A 736 4.45 -5.42 20.51
CA THR A 736 4.16 -6.59 21.35
C THR A 736 4.26 -6.16 22.82
N LEU A 737 3.38 -6.68 23.67
CA LEU A 737 3.32 -6.32 25.09
C LEU A 737 4.66 -6.59 25.79
N ASP A 738 5.32 -7.69 25.44
CA ASP A 738 6.63 -8.04 26.00
C ASP A 738 7.71 -7.03 25.61
N HIS A 739 7.72 -6.57 24.35
CA HIS A 739 8.64 -5.53 23.91
C HIS A 739 8.38 -4.20 24.60
N ALA A 740 7.10 -3.79 24.69
CA ALA A 740 6.69 -2.58 25.39
C ALA A 740 7.15 -2.59 26.85
N ARG A 741 6.93 -3.71 27.57
CA ARG A 741 7.39 -3.91 28.95
C ARG A 741 8.91 -3.89 29.08
N ALA A 742 9.61 -4.58 28.19
CA ALA A 742 11.07 -4.68 28.23
C ALA A 742 11.76 -3.30 28.10
N ARG A 743 11.14 -2.35 27.40
CA ARG A 743 11.64 -0.97 27.29
C ARG A 743 10.98 0.03 28.23
N GLY A 744 10.10 -0.40 29.13
CA GLY A 744 9.39 0.47 30.08
C GLY A 744 8.35 1.38 29.42
N ALA A 745 7.83 1.02 28.25
CA ALA A 745 6.75 1.75 27.60
C ALA A 745 5.43 1.52 28.35
N LYS A 746 4.59 2.55 28.42
CA LYS A 746 3.25 2.46 29.01
C LYS A 746 2.24 2.03 27.95
N PRO A 747 1.60 0.84 28.08
CA PRO A 747 0.50 0.46 27.22
C PRO A 747 -0.73 1.36 27.47
N LEU A 748 -1.38 1.82 26.41
CA LEU A 748 -2.58 2.67 26.46
C LEU A 748 -3.87 1.84 26.28
N ALA A 749 -3.85 0.91 25.34
CA ALA A 749 -4.90 -0.07 25.07
C ALA A 749 -4.30 -1.27 24.35
N GLU A 750 -5.01 -2.39 24.35
CA GLU A 750 -4.68 -3.60 23.59
C GLU A 750 -5.55 -3.66 22.33
N ILE A 751 -5.00 -4.12 21.22
CA ILE A 751 -5.80 -4.48 20.04
C ILE A 751 -6.15 -5.96 20.18
N LEU A 752 -7.45 -6.27 20.20
CA LEU A 752 -7.95 -7.62 20.46
C LEU A 752 -8.30 -8.36 19.16
N GLY A 753 -8.90 -7.67 18.19
CA GLY A 753 -9.33 -8.30 16.94
C GLY A 753 -9.43 -7.35 15.76
N TYR A 754 -9.33 -7.93 14.58
CA TYR A 754 -9.41 -7.24 13.30
C TYR A 754 -10.20 -8.07 12.29
N GLY A 755 -11.14 -7.45 11.60
CA GLY A 755 -11.93 -8.07 10.55
C GLY A 755 -12.09 -7.16 9.34
N THR A 756 -12.03 -7.74 8.14
CA THR A 756 -12.34 -7.05 6.88
C THR A 756 -13.28 -7.89 6.03
N SER A 757 -14.03 -7.20 5.18
CA SER A 757 -14.92 -7.82 4.21
C SER A 757 -15.11 -6.92 2.99
N LEU A 758 -15.79 -7.46 1.99
CA LEU A 758 -16.25 -6.72 0.81
C LEU A 758 -17.77 -6.81 0.69
N ASP A 759 -18.41 -5.73 0.23
CA ASP A 759 -19.86 -5.73 -0.04
C ASP A 759 -20.23 -6.58 -1.27
N ALA A 760 -19.37 -6.59 -2.29
CA ALA A 760 -19.63 -7.21 -3.60
C ALA A 760 -20.98 -6.80 -4.23
N TYR A 761 -21.35 -5.52 -4.10
CA TYR A 761 -22.68 -5.03 -4.49
C TYR A 761 -22.64 -3.99 -5.62
N ARG A 762 -22.35 -2.73 -5.30
CA ARG A 762 -22.30 -1.61 -6.26
C ARG A 762 -21.12 -0.72 -5.92
N VAL A 763 -20.62 -0.02 -6.93
CA VAL A 763 -19.42 0.83 -6.79
C VAL A 763 -19.60 1.93 -5.74
N SER A 764 -20.79 2.52 -5.64
CA SER A 764 -21.05 3.70 -4.80
C SER A 764 -21.95 3.47 -3.60
N ASP A 765 -22.71 2.38 -3.62
CA ASP A 765 -23.76 2.16 -2.65
C ASP A 765 -23.33 1.04 -1.71
N PRO A 766 -23.46 1.22 -0.39
CA PRO A 766 -23.29 0.10 0.52
C PRO A 766 -24.37 -0.94 0.23
N ASP A 767 -24.10 -2.20 0.57
CA ASP A 767 -25.13 -3.24 0.50
C ASP A 767 -26.35 -2.82 1.37
N PRO A 768 -27.59 -2.83 0.83
CA PRO A 768 -28.76 -2.37 1.59
C PRO A 768 -29.04 -3.16 2.88
N GLY A 769 -28.63 -4.42 2.94
CA GLY A 769 -28.75 -5.25 4.14
C GLY A 769 -27.54 -5.15 5.08
N GLY A 770 -26.53 -4.34 4.74
CA GLY A 770 -25.30 -4.20 5.53
C GLY A 770 -24.46 -5.46 5.58
N ARG A 771 -24.58 -6.38 4.60
CA ARG A 771 -23.90 -7.68 4.66
C ARG A 771 -22.39 -7.56 4.86
N GLY A 772 -21.72 -6.68 4.12
CA GLY A 772 -20.28 -6.49 4.28
C GLY A 772 -19.92 -5.95 5.68
N ALA A 773 -20.61 -4.92 6.15
CA ALA A 773 -20.43 -4.40 7.52
C ALA A 773 -20.62 -5.49 8.60
N VAL A 774 -21.64 -6.34 8.47
CA VAL A 774 -21.88 -7.49 9.36
C VAL A 774 -20.71 -8.47 9.32
N LEU A 775 -20.21 -8.81 8.12
CA LEU A 775 -19.07 -9.71 7.95
C LEU A 775 -17.80 -9.16 8.61
N ALA A 776 -17.50 -7.87 8.44
CA ALA A 776 -16.33 -7.25 9.04
C ALA A 776 -16.39 -7.26 10.58
N MET A 777 -17.54 -6.89 11.17
CA MET A 777 -17.73 -6.92 12.62
C MET A 777 -17.67 -8.34 13.19
N ARG A 778 -18.32 -9.32 12.54
CA ARG A 778 -18.26 -10.73 12.95
C ARG A 778 -16.84 -11.30 12.83
N ALA A 779 -16.09 -10.96 11.79
CA ALA A 779 -14.71 -11.35 11.62
C ALA A 779 -13.81 -10.76 12.73
N ALA A 780 -14.01 -9.50 13.10
CA ALA A 780 -13.26 -8.88 14.20
C ALA A 780 -13.56 -9.54 15.56
N LEU A 781 -14.84 -9.83 15.83
CA LEU A 781 -15.26 -10.55 17.04
C LEU A 781 -14.67 -11.97 17.10
N ALA A 782 -14.71 -12.70 15.98
CA ALA A 782 -14.15 -14.02 15.87
C ALA A 782 -12.63 -14.01 16.07
N ASP A 783 -11.91 -13.06 15.47
CA ASP A 783 -10.47 -12.90 15.63
C ASP A 783 -10.07 -12.53 17.08
N ALA A 784 -10.91 -11.75 17.76
CA ALA A 784 -10.75 -11.43 19.18
C ALA A 784 -11.14 -12.56 20.13
N GLY A 785 -11.85 -13.59 19.65
CA GLY A 785 -12.45 -14.62 20.50
C GLY A 785 -13.52 -14.08 21.46
N LEU A 786 -14.24 -13.02 21.06
CA LEU A 786 -15.23 -12.34 21.89
C LEU A 786 -16.66 -12.62 21.42
N ASP A 787 -17.57 -12.79 22.38
CA ASP A 787 -19.01 -12.78 22.13
C ASP A 787 -19.49 -11.33 21.88
N PRO A 788 -20.51 -11.09 21.04
CA PRO A 788 -21.09 -9.75 20.84
C PRO A 788 -21.48 -9.04 22.16
N ALA A 789 -21.84 -9.78 23.21
CA ALA A 789 -22.17 -9.23 24.52
C ALA A 789 -20.98 -8.56 25.24
N ALA A 790 -19.75 -8.88 24.83
CA ALA A 790 -18.53 -8.33 25.40
C ALA A 790 -18.19 -6.92 24.89
N ILE A 791 -18.90 -6.39 23.89
CA ILE A 791 -18.69 -5.03 23.38
C ILE A 791 -19.44 -4.01 24.23
N ASP A 792 -18.72 -3.02 24.75
CA ASP A 792 -19.28 -1.96 25.60
C ASP A 792 -19.64 -0.70 24.81
N VAL A 793 -18.88 -0.36 23.77
CA VAL A 793 -19.06 0.85 22.96
C VAL A 793 -18.80 0.55 21.49
N VAL A 794 -19.57 1.18 20.60
CA VAL A 794 -19.29 1.20 19.15
C VAL A 794 -18.89 2.61 18.72
N ASN A 795 -17.68 2.76 18.19
CA ASN A 795 -17.29 3.91 17.39
C ASN A 795 -17.69 3.64 15.94
N ALA A 796 -18.79 4.25 15.50
CA ALA A 796 -19.40 4.00 14.21
C ALA A 796 -18.63 4.69 13.07
N HIS A 797 -18.82 4.18 11.85
CA HIS A 797 -18.41 4.87 10.64
C HIS A 797 -19.20 6.18 10.48
N GLY A 798 -20.51 6.18 10.68
CA GLY A 798 -21.38 7.35 10.88
C GLY A 798 -21.02 8.57 10.03
N THR A 799 -21.21 8.48 8.72
CA THR A 799 -20.79 9.53 7.78
C THR A 799 -21.77 10.69 7.65
N GLY A 800 -23.00 10.54 8.16
CA GLY A 800 -24.05 11.53 7.87
C GLY A 800 -24.63 11.38 6.47
N THR A 801 -24.33 10.29 5.76
CA THR A 801 -24.98 10.01 4.48
C THR A 801 -26.27 9.20 4.70
N PRO A 802 -27.33 9.44 3.91
CA PRO A 802 -28.61 8.75 4.10
C PRO A 802 -28.49 7.23 4.08
N LYS A 803 -27.70 6.68 3.13
CA LYS A 803 -27.54 5.22 2.96
C LYS A 803 -26.67 4.60 4.05
N ASN A 804 -25.50 5.16 4.33
CA ASN A 804 -24.56 4.57 5.28
C ASN A 804 -25.18 4.42 6.68
N ASP A 805 -25.76 5.48 7.22
CA ASP A 805 -26.14 5.52 8.63
C ASP A 805 -27.29 4.54 8.94
N VAL A 806 -28.20 4.33 7.98
CA VAL A 806 -29.24 3.30 8.05
C VAL A 806 -28.60 1.92 7.96
N THR A 807 -27.78 1.67 6.93
CA THR A 807 -27.14 0.37 6.71
C THR A 807 -26.26 -0.04 7.88
N GLU A 808 -25.48 0.88 8.46
CA GLU A 808 -24.66 0.64 9.63
C GLU A 808 -25.51 0.35 10.87
N THR A 809 -26.61 1.07 11.06
CA THR A 809 -27.56 0.77 12.14
C THR A 809 -28.13 -0.64 12.01
N LEU A 810 -28.53 -1.05 10.81
CA LEU A 810 -29.03 -2.40 10.53
C LEU A 810 -27.94 -3.45 10.80
N ALA A 811 -26.71 -3.20 10.38
CA ALA A 811 -25.58 -4.11 10.60
C ALA A 811 -25.27 -4.27 12.10
N ILE A 812 -25.29 -3.18 12.88
CA ILE A 812 -25.09 -3.22 14.33
C ILE A 812 -26.21 -4.06 14.98
N LYS A 813 -27.48 -3.86 14.58
CA LYS A 813 -28.59 -4.68 15.08
C LYS A 813 -28.43 -6.17 14.75
N GLU A 814 -28.01 -6.49 13.54
CA GLU A 814 -27.80 -7.87 13.08
C GLU A 814 -26.65 -8.57 13.83
N VAL A 815 -25.61 -7.85 14.24
CA VAL A 815 -24.47 -8.42 14.98
C VAL A 815 -24.77 -8.55 16.48
N PHE A 816 -25.41 -7.54 17.08
CA PHE A 816 -25.58 -7.46 18.54
C PHE A 816 -26.99 -7.85 19.03
N GLY A 817 -27.95 -8.09 18.13
CA GLY A 817 -29.32 -8.43 18.45
C GLY A 817 -29.97 -7.41 19.40
N ASP A 818 -30.70 -7.91 20.40
CA ASP A 818 -31.36 -7.08 21.41
C ASP A 818 -30.41 -6.18 22.21
N ARG A 819 -29.11 -6.50 22.26
CA ARG A 819 -28.11 -5.67 22.96
C ARG A 819 -27.81 -4.38 22.19
N ALA A 820 -28.00 -4.33 20.88
CA ALA A 820 -27.65 -3.18 20.05
C ALA A 820 -28.19 -1.85 20.61
N ARG A 821 -29.45 -1.84 21.07
CA ARG A 821 -30.11 -0.64 21.63
C ARG A 821 -29.55 -0.17 22.99
N ARG A 822 -28.72 -0.98 23.64
CA ARG A 822 -28.11 -0.67 24.95
C ARG A 822 -26.63 -0.32 24.86
N ILE A 823 -26.03 -0.49 23.68
CA ILE A 823 -24.63 -0.14 23.44
C ILE A 823 -24.58 1.33 23.03
N PRO A 824 -23.83 2.20 23.74
CA PRO A 824 -23.51 3.52 23.25
C PRO A 824 -22.78 3.42 21.91
N VAL A 825 -23.36 4.07 20.89
CA VAL A 825 -22.78 4.24 19.56
C VAL A 825 -22.39 5.71 19.41
N HIS A 826 -21.24 6.03 18.85
CA HIS A 826 -20.92 7.44 18.57
C HIS A 826 -20.26 7.60 17.20
N ALA A 827 -20.41 8.78 16.58
CA ALA A 827 -19.78 9.12 15.31
C ALA A 827 -18.99 10.42 15.42
N VAL A 828 -17.66 10.28 15.49
CA VAL A 828 -16.74 11.42 15.63
C VAL A 828 -16.70 12.34 14.42
N LYS A 829 -17.11 11.83 13.25
CA LYS A 829 -17.22 12.60 12.01
C LYS A 829 -18.17 13.80 12.13
N SER A 830 -19.15 13.73 13.04
CA SER A 830 -20.00 14.88 13.39
C SER A 830 -19.19 16.13 13.79
N MET A 831 -17.99 15.94 14.34
CA MET A 831 -17.07 17.01 14.72
C MET A 831 -15.90 17.16 13.74
N THR A 832 -15.32 16.06 13.28
CA THR A 832 -14.09 16.10 12.47
C THR A 832 -14.35 16.26 10.97
N GLY A 833 -15.60 16.17 10.53
CA GLY A 833 -15.89 15.79 9.15
C GLY A 833 -15.34 14.40 8.82
N HIS A 834 -15.50 14.00 7.57
CA HIS A 834 -14.99 12.74 7.05
C HIS A 834 -13.61 12.95 6.41
N MET A 835 -12.56 12.54 7.12
CA MET A 835 -11.17 12.65 6.68
C MET A 835 -10.73 11.49 5.78
N ILE A 836 -11.67 10.96 4.96
CA ILE A 836 -11.47 9.84 4.02
C ILE A 836 -10.56 8.75 4.60
N ALA A 837 -9.33 8.57 4.09
CA ALA A 837 -8.43 7.49 4.52
C ALA A 837 -7.94 7.63 5.97
N ALA A 838 -7.80 8.86 6.47
CA ALA A 838 -7.37 9.12 7.84
C ALA A 838 -8.43 8.77 8.90
N SER A 839 -9.71 8.69 8.50
CA SER A 839 -10.85 8.51 9.42
C SER A 839 -10.67 7.29 10.32
N GLY A 840 -10.38 6.12 9.75
CA GLY A 840 -10.23 4.89 10.53
C GLY A 840 -9.07 4.92 11.53
N ALA A 841 -7.98 5.62 11.23
CA ALA A 841 -6.86 5.79 12.16
C ALA A 841 -7.21 6.78 13.29
N VAL A 842 -7.96 7.83 12.99
CA VAL A 842 -8.49 8.78 13.99
C VAL A 842 -9.49 8.08 14.90
N GLU A 843 -10.36 7.24 14.34
CA GLU A 843 -11.35 6.46 15.08
C GLU A 843 -10.70 5.39 15.96
N ALA A 844 -9.62 4.76 15.51
CA ALA A 844 -8.77 3.91 16.34
C ALA A 844 -8.17 4.70 17.52
N LEU A 845 -7.57 5.86 17.26
CA LEU A 845 -7.03 6.74 18.29
C LEU A 845 -8.11 7.16 19.31
N VAL A 846 -9.29 7.54 18.86
CA VAL A 846 -10.42 7.88 19.73
C VAL A 846 -10.86 6.67 20.56
N SER A 847 -10.90 5.47 19.99
CA SER A 847 -11.25 4.24 20.72
C SER A 847 -10.28 3.97 21.87
N VAL A 848 -8.97 4.20 21.65
CA VAL A 848 -7.95 4.12 22.70
C VAL A 848 -8.20 5.16 23.79
N LEU A 849 -8.52 6.41 23.43
CA LEU A 849 -8.79 7.48 24.40
C LEU A 849 -10.08 7.25 25.19
N THR A 850 -11.13 6.73 24.55
CA THR A 850 -12.39 6.32 25.20
C THR A 850 -12.12 5.28 26.28
N LEU A 851 -11.31 4.26 26.01
CA LEU A 851 -10.89 3.25 26.99
C LEU A 851 -10.03 3.84 28.11
N ARG A 852 -9.08 4.71 27.76
CA ARG A 852 -8.16 5.34 28.73
C ARG A 852 -8.90 6.19 29.75
N ASP A 853 -9.87 6.99 29.28
CA ASP A 853 -10.52 8.02 30.10
C ASP A 853 -11.91 7.61 30.59
N GLY A 854 -12.45 6.48 30.12
CA GLY A 854 -13.81 6.03 30.45
C GLY A 854 -14.86 7.04 30.02
N LEU A 855 -14.68 7.67 28.85
CA LEU A 855 -15.51 8.76 28.36
C LEU A 855 -15.77 8.60 26.87
N VAL A 856 -17.05 8.47 26.50
CA VAL A 856 -17.49 8.35 25.10
C VAL A 856 -17.78 9.74 24.54
N PRO A 857 -17.17 10.15 23.41
CA PRO A 857 -17.45 11.44 22.80
C PRO A 857 -18.87 11.49 22.21
N PRO A 858 -19.45 12.68 22.04
CA PRO A 858 -20.80 12.81 21.51
C PRO A 858 -20.87 12.55 20.00
N THR A 859 -22.06 12.21 19.52
CA THR A 859 -22.48 12.56 18.15
C THR A 859 -23.17 13.92 18.22
N ILE A 860 -22.51 14.97 17.75
CA ILE A 860 -23.13 16.32 17.71
C ILE A 860 -24.09 16.43 16.51
N ASN A 861 -24.93 17.47 16.50
CA ASN A 861 -25.88 17.79 15.43
C ASN A 861 -26.99 16.73 15.19
N LEU A 862 -27.14 15.76 16.09
CA LEU A 862 -28.28 14.84 16.13
C LEU A 862 -29.43 15.49 16.91
N ASP A 863 -30.25 16.27 16.21
CA ASP A 863 -31.36 17.04 16.78
C ASP A 863 -32.70 16.29 16.61
N THR A 864 -32.89 15.63 15.48
CA THR A 864 -34.07 14.84 15.12
C THR A 864 -33.64 13.42 14.75
N PRO A 865 -33.72 12.46 15.70
CA PRO A 865 -33.39 11.07 15.43
C PRO A 865 -34.20 10.50 14.26
N ASP A 866 -33.53 9.82 13.33
CA ASP A 866 -34.19 9.09 12.24
C ASP A 866 -34.86 7.81 12.78
N PRO A 867 -36.15 7.53 12.48
CA PRO A 867 -36.80 6.28 12.89
C PRO A 867 -36.07 5.00 12.44
N ASP A 868 -35.33 5.04 11.34
CA ASP A 868 -34.52 3.91 10.84
C ASP A 868 -33.15 3.82 11.55
N CYS A 869 -32.76 4.89 12.25
CA CYS A 869 -31.58 4.97 13.12
C CYS A 869 -32.02 5.14 14.59
N ASP A 870 -32.36 4.04 15.27
CA ASP A 870 -32.99 4.02 16.61
C ASP A 870 -32.09 3.50 17.74
N LEU A 871 -30.76 3.55 17.57
CA LEU A 871 -29.79 3.19 18.62
C LEU A 871 -29.44 4.38 19.52
N ASP A 872 -28.65 4.12 20.56
CA ASP A 872 -28.15 5.16 21.45
C ASP A 872 -26.89 5.82 20.88
N TYR A 873 -27.07 6.85 20.05
CA TYR A 873 -25.95 7.51 19.35
C TYR A 873 -25.18 8.56 20.18
N VAL A 874 -25.37 8.60 21.50
CA VAL A 874 -24.73 9.57 22.40
C VAL A 874 -24.89 11.02 21.91
N PRO A 875 -26.13 11.53 21.75
CA PRO A 875 -26.37 12.85 21.15
C PRO A 875 -25.85 14.00 22.01
N GLY A 876 -25.12 14.93 21.37
CA GLY A 876 -24.81 16.28 21.86
C GLY A 876 -23.78 16.41 22.99
N ARG A 877 -23.71 15.48 23.95
CA ARG A 877 -22.77 15.57 25.09
C ARG A 877 -22.00 14.28 25.31
N ALA A 878 -20.70 14.40 25.59
CA ALA A 878 -19.88 13.26 25.99
C ALA A 878 -20.46 12.58 27.24
N ARG A 879 -20.28 11.26 27.32
CA ARG A 879 -20.89 10.44 28.36
C ARG A 879 -19.83 9.60 29.08
N PRO A 880 -19.72 9.70 30.42
CA PRO A 880 -18.92 8.77 31.20
C PRO A 880 -19.40 7.33 30.97
N CYS A 881 -18.49 6.47 30.53
CA CYS A 881 -18.72 5.06 30.31
C CYS A 881 -17.40 4.34 30.58
N PRO A 882 -17.27 3.61 31.71
CA PRO A 882 -16.06 2.84 32.02
C PRO A 882 -15.98 1.59 31.14
N ALA A 883 -15.87 1.80 29.83
CA ALA A 883 -15.82 0.77 28.81
C ALA A 883 -14.53 -0.03 28.94
N ARG A 884 -14.64 -1.35 28.75
CA ARG A 884 -13.51 -2.27 28.68
C ARG A 884 -13.18 -2.65 27.25
N THR A 885 -14.15 -2.53 26.35
CA THR A 885 -14.01 -2.87 24.93
C THR A 885 -14.69 -1.83 24.03
N VAL A 886 -14.00 -1.46 22.95
CA VAL A 886 -14.55 -0.57 21.91
C VAL A 886 -14.41 -1.26 20.57
N LEU A 887 -15.51 -1.40 19.84
CA LEU A 887 -15.50 -1.79 18.43
C LEU A 887 -15.52 -0.53 17.56
N SER A 888 -14.61 -0.42 16.60
CA SER A 888 -14.48 0.72 15.68
C SER A 888 -14.72 0.29 14.24
N ASN A 889 -15.64 0.96 13.54
CA ASN A 889 -16.06 0.61 12.19
C ASN A 889 -15.58 1.60 11.13
N SER A 890 -15.20 1.09 9.96
CA SER A 890 -14.91 1.88 8.77
C SER A 890 -15.43 1.20 7.50
N PHE A 891 -16.43 1.79 6.84
CA PHE A 891 -17.13 1.20 5.70
C PHE A 891 -16.98 2.09 4.47
N ALA A 892 -16.13 1.68 3.53
CA ALA A 892 -15.66 2.56 2.47
C ALA A 892 -16.51 2.52 1.20
N PHE A 893 -16.45 3.65 0.48
CA PHE A 893 -16.79 3.69 -0.93
C PHE A 893 -16.03 2.60 -1.70
N GLY A 894 -16.71 1.86 -2.57
CA GLY A 894 -16.16 0.66 -3.23
C GLY A 894 -16.35 -0.64 -2.44
N GLY A 895 -17.01 -0.58 -1.28
CA GLY A 895 -17.43 -1.76 -0.52
C GLY A 895 -16.34 -2.40 0.33
N GLN A 896 -15.19 -1.75 0.53
CA GLN A 896 -14.16 -2.23 1.46
C GLN A 896 -14.54 -1.89 2.91
N ASN A 897 -14.72 -2.90 3.74
CA ASN A 897 -15.14 -2.74 5.13
C ASN A 897 -14.04 -3.22 6.09
N ALA A 898 -13.88 -2.52 7.22
CA ALA A 898 -12.97 -2.89 8.29
C ALA A 898 -13.59 -2.63 9.67
N SER A 899 -13.35 -3.54 10.60
CA SER A 899 -13.69 -3.38 12.02
C SER A 899 -12.50 -3.75 12.89
N LEU A 900 -12.21 -2.93 13.90
CA LEU A 900 -11.17 -3.16 14.92
C LEU A 900 -11.81 -3.26 16.30
N ILE A 901 -11.26 -4.10 17.16
CA ILE A 901 -11.67 -4.18 18.57
C ILE A 901 -10.48 -3.83 19.45
N PHE A 902 -10.68 -2.85 20.33
CA PHE A 902 -9.71 -2.43 21.33
C PHE A 902 -10.17 -2.84 22.73
N GLY A 903 -9.23 -3.21 23.58
CA GLY A 903 -9.44 -3.58 24.97
C GLY A 903 -8.67 -2.69 25.94
N ALA A 904 -9.24 -2.41 27.11
CA ALA A 904 -8.51 -1.77 28.20
C ALA A 904 -7.37 -2.67 28.69
N ILE A 905 -6.22 -2.08 29.02
CA ILE A 905 -5.07 -2.81 29.58
C ILE A 905 -5.45 -3.39 30.96
N PRO A 906 -5.33 -4.73 31.15
CA PRO A 906 -5.57 -5.38 32.45
C PRO A 906 -4.71 -4.76 33.56
N GLU A 907 -5.22 -4.71 34.79
CA GLU A 907 -4.53 -4.04 35.91
C GLU A 907 -3.12 -4.60 36.17
N GLY A 908 -2.92 -5.91 36.05
CA GLY A 908 -1.61 -6.55 36.21
C GLY A 908 -0.61 -6.28 35.09
N ASP A 909 -1.05 -5.67 33.98
CA ASP A 909 -0.20 -5.28 32.86
C ASP A 909 0.13 -3.79 32.83
N ARG A 910 -0.39 -3.03 33.81
CA ARG A 910 -0.03 -1.61 33.99
C ARG A 910 1.33 -1.51 34.70
N PRO A 911 2.20 -0.57 34.28
CA PRO A 911 3.53 -0.40 34.87
C PRO A 911 3.50 0.09 36.32
#